data_AF-A0A8B8UP05-F1
#
_entry.id   AF-A0A8B8UP05-F1
#
_cell.length_a   1.000
_cell.length_b   1.000
_cell.length_c   1.000
_cell.angle_alpha   90.00
_cell.angle_beta   90.00
_cell.angle_gamma   90.00
#
_symmetry.space_group_name_H-M   'P 1'
#
loop_
_entity.id
_entity.type
_entity.pdbx_description
1 polymer ?
#
loop_
_entity_poly.entity_id
_entity_poly.type
_entity_poly.pdbx_seq_one_letter_code
_entity_poly.pdbx_strand_id
1 'polypeptide(L)'
;MTDTEELIQNSVGFLRKIFKALPISLYSIENEPLPSSMFHESILNFEWEPLKSNCSVIHDRDSLIDIVLKRFIIDSMTSAIEDEEGNNLEKGLLKSCICLDFVYNSRSNRSNPASWGNTFFELFSTTIDLLNSPSTFLKFWPYAESRIEWFKMNTSIEPVSLGESNLISYKQPLYEKLRHWNDILTKLENNDVLNTVKHYGMKYKLENFLSELLPINEESNFNRSASISALQESDSKWEGSPSERESGRNSDVIFSADYNFVFYHLIIRPIEFAFSDLEYKNDVDRSLSPLLDAILEIEENFYSKIKMNNRTRYALEEALNREYYTNYDVMSPKLPVYMKHSNAMKMDRNEFWKDLQNIKESEDFILRPTIMDISLGNKTSLYRQFTQEDDDYYRKQFILQLCFTTNLIRNLISSDETRNFYKSCYLRENPLSDINFENLDEVNKKRGLNICSYICDNRVLKFYKIKDPDFCNVIRKLMSSDKRFAAAKIDGFKEFQNSRISKEKLSSPTFDKTFKKFTFIKMGNKLINNVWKIPTGLDKIEREVKKPEGVYEAAQAKWESKVSSEPSGEEAKDEIIRQWQTLRFLRSRYLFDFDKVNENTGVDGLFEKFKKTGALDDSFKEKLLHKINQEHRKKLQDAREYRIGRERKKRALEEETPSEREQKMKSQRLDNGFQKEGDEMKSRETLPGQEMSKDNTKITGTGVSSQDPDDVVDGGKSALQSTTAQLENPKAEDSNTASLGNPNSFSAQSMK
;
A
#
# COMPACT_ATOMS: atom_id res chain seq x y z
N MET A 1 28.63 -56.32 41.75
CA MET A 1 27.42 -55.69 41.17
C MET A 1 26.83 -54.83 42.27
N THR A 2 27.20 -53.56 42.26
CA THR A 2 26.46 -52.47 42.93
C THR A 2 25.67 -51.76 41.82
N ASP A 3 24.46 -51.30 42.13
CA ASP A 3 23.48 -51.05 41.08
C ASP A 3 23.74 -49.78 40.28
N THR A 4 23.48 -49.86 38.98
CA THR A 4 23.34 -48.66 38.12
C THR A 4 22.25 -47.72 38.64
N GLU A 5 21.24 -48.28 39.30
CA GLU A 5 20.18 -47.55 40.03
C GLU A 5 20.75 -46.67 41.17
N GLU A 6 21.72 -47.18 41.94
CA GLU A 6 22.39 -46.41 43.00
C GLU A 6 23.22 -45.26 42.41
N LEU A 7 23.93 -45.52 41.30
CA LEU A 7 24.69 -44.50 40.57
C LEU A 7 23.77 -43.41 39.99
N ILE A 8 22.61 -43.79 39.44
CA ILE A 8 21.59 -42.87 38.94
C ILE A 8 21.04 -42.02 40.08
N GLN A 9 20.61 -42.64 41.20
CA GLN A 9 20.01 -41.92 42.32
C GLN A 9 20.99 -40.92 42.96
N ASN A 10 22.26 -41.32 43.13
CA ASN A 10 23.31 -40.42 43.60
C ASN A 10 23.58 -39.26 42.63
N SER A 11 23.48 -39.49 41.32
CA SER A 11 23.64 -38.45 40.29
C SER A 11 22.45 -37.48 40.24
N VAL A 12 21.22 -37.97 40.38
CA VAL A 12 20.00 -37.13 40.55
C VAL A 12 20.12 -36.29 41.83
N GLY A 13 20.59 -36.88 42.93
CA GLY A 13 20.84 -36.18 44.20
C GLY A 13 21.91 -35.09 44.10
N PHE A 14 22.96 -35.31 43.30
CA PHE A 14 24.01 -34.33 43.00
C PHE A 14 23.45 -33.14 42.18
N LEU A 15 22.74 -33.42 41.07
CA LEU A 15 22.10 -32.36 40.26
C LEU A 15 21.06 -31.56 41.05
N ARG A 16 20.27 -32.23 41.91
CA ARG A 16 19.26 -31.58 42.78
C ARG A 16 19.88 -30.60 43.79
N LYS A 17 21.14 -30.81 44.22
CA LYS A 17 21.89 -29.82 45.01
C LYS A 17 22.35 -28.64 44.16
N ILE A 18 22.89 -28.91 42.97
CA ILE A 18 23.43 -27.90 42.04
C ILE A 18 22.34 -26.96 41.53
N PHE A 19 21.27 -27.48 40.92
CA PHE A 19 20.23 -26.63 40.33
C PHE A 19 19.44 -25.85 41.39
N LYS A 20 19.40 -26.32 42.66
CA LYS A 20 18.85 -25.56 43.79
C LYS A 20 19.76 -24.41 44.26
N ALA A 21 21.05 -24.43 43.93
CA ALA A 21 22.00 -23.39 44.30
C ALA A 21 22.05 -22.22 43.29
N LEU A 22 21.39 -22.34 42.13
CA LEU A 22 21.33 -21.28 41.12
C LEU A 22 20.31 -20.20 41.54
N PRO A 23 20.67 -18.90 41.56
CA PRO A 23 19.80 -17.82 42.01
C PRO A 23 18.84 -17.35 40.90
N ILE A 24 18.01 -18.27 40.39
CA ILE A 24 17.13 -18.06 39.22
C ILE A 24 15.66 -18.17 39.65
N SER A 25 14.79 -17.30 39.12
CA SER A 25 13.33 -17.40 39.26
C SER A 25 12.67 -17.91 37.98
N LEU A 26 11.52 -18.58 38.11
CA LEU A 26 10.76 -19.13 36.98
C LEU A 26 10.46 -18.07 35.90
N TYR A 27 9.95 -16.90 36.30
CA TYR A 27 9.69 -15.76 35.41
C TYR A 27 10.91 -15.26 34.61
N SER A 28 12.12 -15.43 35.15
CA SER A 28 13.35 -15.02 34.46
C SER A 28 13.72 -16.03 33.37
N ILE A 29 13.64 -17.32 33.68
CA ILE A 29 13.99 -18.39 32.73
C ILE A 29 12.89 -18.60 31.68
N GLU A 30 11.62 -18.32 31.95
CA GLU A 30 10.53 -18.36 30.94
C GLU A 30 10.85 -17.51 29.70
N ASN A 31 11.45 -16.32 29.92
CA ASN A 31 11.67 -15.33 28.87
C ASN A 31 13.12 -15.34 28.32
N GLU A 32 14.12 -15.59 29.16
CA GLU A 32 15.53 -15.50 28.77
C GLU A 32 16.27 -16.87 28.91
N PRO A 33 17.11 -17.25 27.94
CA PRO A 33 17.93 -18.46 28.00
C PRO A 33 19.05 -18.35 29.04
N LEU A 34 19.25 -19.41 29.84
CA LEU A 34 20.37 -19.44 30.79
C LEU A 34 21.70 -19.45 30.04
N PRO A 35 22.59 -18.47 30.29
CA PRO A 35 23.90 -18.45 29.68
C PRO A 35 24.76 -19.57 30.27
N SER A 36 25.58 -20.20 29.43
CA SER A 36 26.51 -21.27 29.83
C SER A 36 27.38 -20.91 31.04
N SER A 37 27.71 -19.62 31.22
CA SER A 37 28.48 -19.10 32.36
C SER A 37 27.82 -19.24 33.74
N MET A 38 26.51 -19.56 33.82
CA MET A 38 25.87 -19.91 35.10
C MET A 38 26.17 -21.35 35.55
N PHE A 39 26.61 -22.22 34.63
CA PHE A 39 27.00 -23.59 34.94
C PHE A 39 28.53 -23.67 35.04
N HIS A 40 29.05 -24.19 36.16
CA HIS A 40 30.49 -24.44 36.31
C HIS A 40 30.94 -25.50 35.29
N GLU A 41 32.12 -25.29 34.68
CA GLU A 41 32.58 -26.08 33.52
C GLU A 41 32.62 -27.59 33.80
N SER A 42 33.03 -28.01 35.00
CA SER A 42 33.02 -29.42 35.41
C SER A 42 31.63 -30.06 35.44
N ILE A 43 30.55 -29.28 35.51
CA ILE A 43 29.17 -29.77 35.44
C ILE A 43 28.80 -30.01 33.96
N LEU A 44 29.16 -29.07 33.08
CA LEU A 44 28.97 -29.14 31.63
C LEU A 44 29.82 -30.22 30.97
N ASN A 45 31.03 -30.50 31.48
CA ASN A 45 31.95 -31.54 30.99
C ASN A 45 31.59 -32.95 31.53
N PHE A 46 30.44 -33.08 32.20
CA PHE A 46 29.91 -34.27 32.88
C PHE A 46 30.93 -34.91 33.86
N GLU A 47 31.68 -34.06 34.56
CA GLU A 47 32.74 -34.41 35.51
C GLU A 47 32.18 -34.58 36.95
N TRP A 48 30.98 -35.16 37.06
CA TRP A 48 30.19 -35.26 38.28
C TRP A 48 30.81 -36.22 39.31
N GLU A 49 30.66 -35.89 40.59
CA GLU A 49 31.25 -36.64 41.72
C GLU A 49 30.89 -38.15 41.73
N PRO A 50 29.62 -38.58 41.50
CA PRO A 50 29.29 -40.01 41.45
C PRO A 50 29.88 -40.73 40.22
N LEU A 51 30.01 -40.03 39.09
CA LEU A 51 30.52 -40.60 37.82
C LEU A 51 32.03 -40.80 37.85
N LYS A 52 32.78 -39.86 38.46
CA LYS A 52 34.24 -39.95 38.64
C LYS A 52 34.69 -41.19 39.42
N SER A 53 33.84 -41.66 40.33
CA SER A 53 34.13 -42.83 41.18
C SER A 53 33.90 -44.18 40.49
N ASN A 54 33.23 -44.20 39.33
CA ASN A 54 32.69 -45.43 38.73
C ASN A 54 33.01 -45.59 37.22
N CYS A 55 34.07 -44.94 36.73
CA CYS A 55 34.38 -44.87 35.29
C CYS A 55 34.57 -46.24 34.58
N SER A 56 34.85 -47.32 35.32
CA SER A 56 34.98 -48.68 34.78
C SER A 56 33.65 -49.41 34.51
N VAL A 57 32.51 -48.84 34.93
CA VAL A 57 31.17 -49.42 34.79
C VAL A 57 30.37 -48.78 33.63
N ILE A 58 30.81 -47.63 33.14
CA ILE A 58 30.07 -46.80 32.18
C ILE A 58 30.47 -47.18 30.75
N HIS A 59 29.69 -48.07 30.12
CA HIS A 59 29.88 -48.44 28.70
C HIS A 59 29.32 -47.40 27.72
N ASP A 60 28.25 -46.69 28.10
CA ASP A 60 27.69 -45.55 27.37
C ASP A 60 27.50 -44.39 28.36
N ARG A 61 28.21 -43.29 28.12
CA ARG A 61 28.20 -42.09 28.97
C ARG A 61 27.00 -41.20 28.67
N ASP A 62 26.66 -41.03 27.40
CA ASP A 62 25.62 -40.12 26.95
C ASP A 62 24.23 -40.68 27.34
N SER A 63 24.02 -41.99 27.16
CA SER A 63 22.77 -42.66 27.59
C SER A 63 22.57 -42.60 29.11
N LEU A 64 23.63 -42.76 29.91
CA LEU A 64 23.54 -42.65 31.38
C LEU A 64 23.16 -41.21 31.81
N ILE A 65 23.74 -40.19 31.16
CA ILE A 65 23.40 -38.78 31.39
C ILE A 65 21.92 -38.54 31.05
N ASP A 66 21.46 -39.02 29.90
CA ASP A 66 20.08 -38.84 29.44
C ASP A 66 19.05 -39.48 30.41
N ILE A 67 19.34 -40.68 30.93
CA ILE A 67 18.52 -41.36 31.93
C ILE A 67 18.50 -40.57 33.25
N VAL A 68 19.65 -40.09 33.73
CA VAL A 68 19.74 -39.28 34.96
C VAL A 68 18.95 -37.96 34.82
N LEU A 69 19.04 -37.29 33.67
CA LEU A 69 18.31 -36.04 33.42
C LEU A 69 16.80 -36.28 33.28
N LYS A 70 16.37 -37.37 32.63
CA LYS A 70 14.96 -37.75 32.53
C LYS A 70 14.37 -38.08 33.91
N ARG A 71 15.07 -38.87 34.71
CA ARG A 71 14.66 -39.18 36.09
C ARG A 71 14.67 -37.93 36.97
N PHE A 72 15.65 -37.04 36.81
CA PHE A 72 15.66 -35.76 37.53
C PHE A 72 14.41 -34.91 37.24
N ILE A 73 13.92 -34.86 36.00
CA ILE A 73 12.65 -34.18 35.67
C ILE A 73 11.46 -34.89 36.33
N ILE A 74 11.34 -36.22 36.17
CA ILE A 74 10.25 -37.02 36.76
C ILE A 74 10.21 -36.81 38.29
N ASP A 75 11.31 -37.10 39.00
CA ASP A 75 11.42 -36.95 40.46
C ASP A 75 11.21 -35.49 40.92
N SER A 76 11.38 -34.50 40.05
CA SER A 76 11.20 -33.07 40.37
C SER A 76 9.81 -32.54 40.08
N MET A 77 9.09 -33.14 39.13
CA MET A 77 7.70 -32.83 38.79
C MET A 77 6.73 -33.63 39.67
N THR A 78 6.93 -34.94 39.83
CA THR A 78 6.04 -35.81 40.62
C THR A 78 5.97 -35.38 42.09
N SER A 79 7.10 -35.16 42.77
CA SER A 79 7.06 -34.61 44.14
C SER A 79 6.46 -33.20 44.21
N ALA A 80 6.54 -32.42 43.13
CA ALA A 80 5.94 -31.09 43.03
C ALA A 80 4.45 -31.11 42.63
N ILE A 81 3.88 -32.30 42.42
CA ILE A 81 2.48 -32.61 42.13
C ILE A 81 1.83 -33.27 43.35
N GLU A 82 2.57 -34.12 44.08
CA GLU A 82 2.12 -34.78 45.31
C GLU A 82 2.05 -33.82 46.50
N ASP A 83 2.96 -32.84 46.59
CA ASP A 83 2.90 -31.74 47.58
C ASP A 83 1.93 -30.64 47.10
N GLU A 84 0.65 -30.68 47.49
CA GLU A 84 -0.45 -29.78 47.04
C GLU A 84 -0.23 -28.25 47.23
N GLU A 85 0.87 -27.79 47.83
CA GLU A 85 1.20 -26.37 47.88
C GLU A 85 1.57 -25.86 46.47
N GLY A 86 0.81 -24.91 45.90
CA GLY A 86 1.07 -24.35 44.57
C GLY A 86 2.49 -23.77 44.36
N ASN A 87 3.16 -23.35 45.44
CA ASN A 87 4.57 -22.94 45.44
C ASN A 87 5.54 -24.07 45.06
N ASN A 88 5.17 -25.34 45.18
CA ASN A 88 6.04 -26.49 44.89
C ASN A 88 6.03 -26.83 43.40
N LEU A 89 4.89 -26.73 42.72
CA LEU A 89 4.80 -26.92 41.26
C LEU A 89 5.69 -25.93 40.49
N GLU A 90 5.73 -24.66 40.90
CA GLU A 90 6.60 -23.65 40.25
C GLU A 90 8.09 -23.94 40.48
N LYS A 91 8.45 -24.53 41.63
CA LYS A 91 9.81 -25.08 41.88
C LYS A 91 10.07 -26.34 41.06
N GLY A 92 9.05 -27.09 40.67
CA GLY A 92 9.14 -28.24 39.73
C GLY A 92 9.46 -27.76 38.32
N LEU A 93 8.61 -26.87 37.78
CA LEU A 93 8.77 -26.24 36.47
C LEU A 93 10.14 -25.57 36.33
N LEU A 94 10.57 -24.78 37.32
CA LEU A 94 11.89 -24.12 37.32
C LEU A 94 13.05 -25.13 37.16
N LYS A 95 13.02 -26.26 37.89
CA LYS A 95 14.04 -27.31 37.76
C LYS A 95 14.02 -27.95 36.37
N SER A 96 12.84 -28.18 35.79
CA SER A 96 12.69 -28.74 34.45
C SER A 96 13.23 -27.79 33.37
N CYS A 97 12.91 -26.49 33.46
CA CYS A 97 13.50 -25.46 32.58
C CYS A 97 15.03 -25.39 32.71
N ILE A 98 15.58 -25.40 33.94
CA ILE A 98 17.03 -25.44 34.18
C ILE A 98 17.65 -26.70 33.56
N CYS A 99 17.00 -27.86 33.68
CA CYS A 99 17.46 -29.13 33.13
C CYS A 99 17.50 -29.10 31.59
N LEU A 100 16.47 -28.53 30.94
CA LEU A 100 16.38 -28.40 29.49
C LEU A 100 17.42 -27.39 28.94
N ASP A 101 17.58 -26.22 29.56
CA ASP A 101 18.65 -25.26 29.22
C ASP A 101 20.05 -25.86 29.47
N PHE A 102 20.24 -26.71 30.48
CA PHE A 102 21.50 -27.41 30.73
C PHE A 102 21.82 -28.43 29.62
N VAL A 103 20.83 -29.15 29.09
CA VAL A 103 21.01 -30.07 27.95
C VAL A 103 21.48 -29.32 26.71
N TYR A 104 20.89 -28.16 26.42
CA TYR A 104 21.32 -27.31 25.31
C TYR A 104 22.75 -26.79 25.49
N ASN A 105 23.07 -26.29 26.68
CA ASN A 105 24.39 -25.73 27.00
C ASN A 105 25.53 -26.78 27.05
N SER A 106 25.23 -28.04 27.40
CA SER A 106 26.21 -29.12 27.48
C SER A 106 26.41 -29.91 26.16
N ARG A 107 25.66 -29.60 25.10
CA ARG A 107 25.65 -30.37 23.83
C ARG A 107 27.03 -30.62 23.22
N SER A 108 27.93 -29.63 23.29
CA SER A 108 29.29 -29.70 22.72
C SER A 108 30.21 -30.71 23.42
N ASN A 109 29.85 -31.13 24.64
CA ASN A 109 30.67 -31.97 25.51
C ASN A 109 30.21 -33.44 25.53
N ARG A 110 29.16 -33.77 24.77
CA ARG A 110 28.64 -35.13 24.58
C ARG A 110 29.60 -35.97 23.74
N SER A 111 29.61 -37.28 23.98
CA SER A 111 30.42 -38.25 23.24
C SER A 111 30.01 -38.30 21.77
N ASN A 112 28.70 -38.18 21.50
CA ASN A 112 28.16 -37.82 20.20
C ASN A 112 27.45 -36.45 20.31
N PRO A 113 28.08 -35.34 19.89
CA PRO A 113 27.48 -34.01 19.95
C PRO A 113 26.11 -33.90 19.26
N ALA A 114 25.87 -34.65 18.18
CA ALA A 114 24.59 -34.62 17.45
C ALA A 114 23.42 -35.31 18.19
N SER A 115 23.68 -36.08 19.26
CA SER A 115 22.63 -36.75 20.04
C SER A 115 21.70 -35.78 20.78
N TRP A 116 22.20 -34.57 21.08
CA TRP A 116 21.57 -33.60 21.98
C TRP A 116 20.12 -33.27 21.63
N GLY A 117 19.79 -33.18 20.34
CA GLY A 117 18.45 -32.83 19.87
C GLY A 117 17.42 -33.88 20.24
N ASN A 118 17.77 -35.17 20.11
CA ASN A 118 16.88 -36.27 20.50
C ASN A 118 16.61 -36.24 22.01
N THR A 119 17.65 -36.04 22.82
CA THR A 119 17.50 -35.90 24.28
C THR A 119 16.65 -34.69 24.66
N PHE A 120 16.87 -33.54 24.02
CA PHE A 120 16.14 -32.30 24.31
C PHE A 120 14.65 -32.44 24.01
N PHE A 121 14.28 -33.02 22.86
CA PHE A 121 12.90 -33.33 22.51
C PHE A 121 12.28 -34.40 23.43
N GLU A 122 13.05 -35.40 23.87
CA GLU A 122 12.60 -36.44 24.80
C GLU A 122 12.31 -35.89 26.20
N LEU A 123 13.18 -35.04 26.73
CA LEU A 123 13.00 -34.38 28.02
C LEU A 123 11.88 -33.33 27.97
N PHE A 124 11.74 -32.61 26.85
CA PHE A 124 10.63 -31.67 26.64
C PHE A 124 9.28 -32.41 26.57
N SER A 125 9.19 -33.50 25.81
CA SER A 125 8.02 -34.41 25.82
C SER A 125 7.71 -34.88 27.23
N THR A 126 8.69 -35.44 27.94
CA THR A 126 8.52 -35.92 29.32
C THR A 126 8.04 -34.80 30.25
N THR A 127 8.46 -33.55 30.04
CA THR A 127 7.99 -32.40 30.82
C THR A 127 6.52 -32.09 30.52
N ILE A 128 6.12 -32.05 29.24
CA ILE A 128 4.73 -31.82 28.81
C ILE A 128 3.80 -32.93 29.32
N ASP A 129 4.24 -34.19 29.25
CA ASP A 129 3.46 -35.38 29.64
C ASP A 129 3.18 -35.45 31.15
N LEU A 130 3.88 -34.64 31.96
CA LEU A 130 3.71 -34.51 33.41
C LEU A 130 2.89 -33.26 33.81
N LEU A 131 2.28 -32.52 32.87
CA LEU A 131 1.49 -31.32 33.18
C LEU A 131 0.00 -31.67 33.36
N ASN A 132 -0.38 -31.86 34.62
CA ASN A 132 -1.73 -32.31 35.04
C ASN A 132 -2.93 -31.49 34.53
N SER A 133 -2.76 -30.27 34.02
CA SER A 133 -3.87 -29.45 33.53
C SER A 133 -3.48 -28.46 32.43
N PRO A 134 -4.42 -28.01 31.58
CA PRO A 134 -4.16 -26.94 30.61
C PRO A 134 -3.67 -25.63 31.25
N SER A 135 -4.06 -25.32 32.48
CA SER A 135 -3.54 -24.14 33.21
C SER A 135 -2.05 -24.26 33.54
N THR A 136 -1.55 -25.46 33.84
CA THR A 136 -0.12 -25.69 34.11
C THR A 136 0.69 -25.79 32.83
N PHE A 137 0.12 -26.36 31.76
CA PHE A 137 0.65 -26.26 30.40
C PHE A 137 0.84 -24.79 29.97
N LEU A 138 -0.18 -23.96 30.11
CA LEU A 138 -0.14 -22.54 29.70
C LEU A 138 0.80 -21.69 30.56
N LYS A 139 1.09 -22.08 31.82
CA LYS A 139 2.18 -21.48 32.63
C LYS A 139 3.56 -21.85 32.08
N PHE A 140 3.79 -23.11 31.72
CA PHE A 140 5.09 -23.57 31.18
C PHE A 140 5.38 -23.04 29.77
N TRP A 141 4.34 -22.82 28.96
CA TRP A 141 4.48 -22.60 27.52
C TRP A 141 5.39 -21.43 27.06
N PRO A 142 5.49 -20.27 27.74
CA PRO A 142 6.40 -19.19 27.34
C PRO A 142 7.88 -19.63 27.21
N TYR A 143 8.31 -20.61 28.02
CA TYR A 143 9.63 -21.23 27.91
C TYR A 143 9.81 -21.98 26.57
N ALA A 144 8.79 -22.66 26.06
CA ALA A 144 8.86 -23.36 24.77
C ALA A 144 8.98 -22.37 23.60
N GLU A 145 8.24 -21.26 23.66
CA GLU A 145 8.22 -20.23 22.62
C GLU A 145 9.52 -19.43 22.58
N SER A 146 10.10 -19.07 23.73
CA SER A 146 11.39 -18.37 23.79
C SER A 146 12.59 -19.22 23.34
N ARG A 147 12.45 -20.57 23.32
CA ARG A 147 13.48 -21.52 22.85
C ARG A 147 13.24 -22.07 21.43
N ILE A 148 12.24 -21.58 20.68
CA ILE A 148 11.81 -22.22 19.41
C ILE A 148 12.94 -22.45 18.39
N GLU A 149 13.90 -21.52 18.28
CA GLU A 149 15.04 -21.67 17.36
C GLU A 149 16.00 -22.82 17.74
N TRP A 150 16.03 -23.25 19.01
CA TRP A 150 16.83 -24.41 19.43
C TRP A 150 16.22 -25.71 18.90
N PHE A 151 14.89 -25.84 18.93
CA PHE A 151 14.20 -27.01 18.34
C PHE A 151 14.48 -27.11 16.83
N LYS A 152 14.48 -25.99 16.10
CA LYS A 152 14.76 -25.91 14.64
C LYS A 152 16.17 -26.35 14.24
N MET A 153 17.14 -26.35 15.16
CA MET A 153 18.52 -26.77 14.90
C MET A 153 18.67 -28.28 14.64
N ASN A 154 17.75 -29.10 15.15
CA ASN A 154 17.80 -30.57 15.06
C ASN A 154 19.13 -31.14 15.59
N THR A 155 19.99 -31.69 14.73
CA THR A 155 21.31 -32.24 15.08
C THR A 155 22.45 -31.22 15.01
N SER A 156 22.20 -30.00 14.52
CA SER A 156 23.23 -28.97 14.38
C SER A 156 23.74 -28.46 15.72
N ILE A 157 25.05 -28.23 15.81
CA ILE A 157 25.69 -27.57 16.96
C ILE A 157 25.64 -26.04 16.78
N GLU A 158 25.86 -25.58 15.54
CA GLU A 158 25.76 -24.19 15.12
C GLU A 158 24.30 -23.77 14.89
N PRO A 159 23.87 -22.56 15.29
CA PRO A 159 22.53 -22.06 15.04
C PRO A 159 22.17 -22.02 13.55
N VAL A 160 20.91 -22.36 13.23
CA VAL A 160 20.35 -22.15 11.89
C VAL A 160 20.16 -20.66 11.60
N SER A 161 20.00 -20.29 10.33
CA SER A 161 19.64 -18.90 9.99
C SER A 161 18.16 -18.67 10.35
N LEU A 162 17.85 -17.52 10.96
CA LEU A 162 16.48 -17.19 11.37
C LEU A 162 15.51 -17.32 10.18
N GLY A 163 14.47 -18.14 10.35
CA GLY A 163 13.50 -18.46 9.30
C GLY A 163 13.80 -19.73 8.49
N GLU A 164 14.90 -20.44 8.78
CA GLU A 164 15.18 -21.80 8.29
C GLU A 164 14.92 -22.84 9.40
N SER A 165 14.57 -24.07 9.02
CA SER A 165 14.41 -25.19 9.94
C SER A 165 14.99 -26.47 9.32
N ASN A 166 15.72 -27.25 10.12
CA ASN A 166 16.29 -28.55 9.73
C ASN A 166 15.42 -29.72 10.20
N LEU A 167 14.17 -29.45 10.61
CA LEU A 167 13.20 -30.46 11.03
C LEU A 167 12.40 -30.99 9.83
N ILE A 168 12.22 -32.31 9.80
CA ILE A 168 11.50 -33.06 8.76
C ILE A 168 10.68 -34.14 9.47
N SER A 169 9.40 -34.25 9.16
CA SER A 169 8.39 -34.93 9.99
C SER A 169 8.62 -36.43 10.19
N TYR A 170 9.21 -37.09 9.20
CA TYR A 170 9.51 -38.54 9.23
C TYR A 170 10.93 -38.86 9.72
N LYS A 171 11.69 -37.88 10.22
CA LYS A 171 13.03 -38.06 10.78
C LYS A 171 13.03 -37.85 12.28
N GLN A 172 14.01 -38.42 12.98
CA GLN A 172 14.27 -38.05 14.37
C GLN A 172 14.70 -36.56 14.43
N PRO A 173 14.27 -35.79 15.46
CA PRO A 173 13.50 -36.22 16.64
C PRO A 173 11.97 -36.28 16.45
N LEU A 174 11.42 -35.80 15.32
CA LEU A 174 9.97 -35.63 15.16
C LEU A 174 9.18 -36.92 14.89
N TYR A 175 9.81 -37.96 14.35
CA TYR A 175 9.15 -39.21 13.91
C TYR A 175 8.15 -39.78 14.93
N GLU A 176 8.52 -39.82 16.21
CA GLU A 176 7.63 -40.24 17.30
C GLU A 176 6.92 -39.05 17.99
N LYS A 177 7.60 -37.90 18.13
CA LYS A 177 7.06 -36.76 18.89
C LYS A 177 5.91 -36.05 18.18
N LEU A 178 5.99 -35.87 16.87
CA LEU A 178 4.89 -35.31 16.08
C LEU A 178 3.64 -36.21 16.13
N ARG A 179 3.82 -37.53 16.11
CA ARG A 179 2.72 -38.49 16.30
C ARG A 179 2.08 -38.34 17.69
N HIS A 180 2.90 -38.35 18.74
CA HIS A 180 2.44 -38.24 20.13
C HIS A 180 1.71 -36.91 20.39
N TRP A 181 2.22 -35.80 19.87
CA TRP A 181 1.55 -34.49 19.98
C TRP A 181 0.26 -34.42 19.16
N ASN A 182 0.19 -35.07 17.99
CA ASN A 182 -1.06 -35.22 17.24
C ASN A 182 -2.08 -36.13 17.97
N ASP A 183 -1.62 -37.18 18.66
CA ASP A 183 -2.48 -38.02 19.51
C ASP A 183 -3.01 -37.22 20.73
N ILE A 184 -2.26 -36.24 21.25
CA ILE A 184 -2.73 -35.28 22.27
C ILE A 184 -3.76 -34.31 21.68
N LEU A 185 -3.46 -33.68 20.54
CA LEU A 185 -4.39 -32.76 19.86
C LEU A 185 -5.73 -33.44 19.54
N THR A 186 -5.68 -34.69 19.06
CA THR A 186 -6.87 -35.51 18.77
C THR A 186 -7.68 -35.81 20.05
N LYS A 187 -7.03 -36.05 21.19
CA LYS A 187 -7.72 -36.24 22.48
C LYS A 187 -8.40 -34.95 22.97
N LEU A 188 -7.78 -33.78 22.75
CA LEU A 188 -8.39 -32.49 23.06
C LEU A 188 -9.59 -32.21 22.12
N GLU A 189 -9.50 -32.54 20.84
CA GLU A 189 -10.58 -32.34 19.87
C GLU A 189 -11.77 -33.27 20.09
N ASN A 190 -11.53 -34.53 20.47
CA ASN A 190 -12.57 -35.49 20.85
C ASN A 190 -13.37 -35.10 22.11
N ASN A 191 -12.94 -34.08 22.86
CA ASN A 191 -13.64 -33.57 24.04
C ASN A 191 -14.61 -32.42 23.68
N ASP A 192 -15.49 -32.66 22.71
CA ASP A 192 -16.38 -31.65 22.11
C ASP A 192 -17.23 -30.87 23.14
N VAL A 193 -17.80 -31.57 24.13
CA VAL A 193 -18.78 -31.01 25.08
C VAL A 193 -18.16 -30.30 26.30
N LEU A 194 -16.96 -30.71 26.76
CA LEU A 194 -16.39 -30.26 28.05
C LEU A 194 -15.08 -29.45 27.91
N ASN A 195 -14.74 -29.00 26.70
CA ASN A 195 -13.57 -28.14 26.49
C ASN A 195 -13.77 -26.74 27.08
N THR A 196 -12.97 -26.40 28.09
CA THR A 196 -12.89 -25.04 28.65
C THR A 196 -12.01 -24.14 27.77
N VAL A 197 -12.11 -22.81 27.91
CA VAL A 197 -11.24 -21.84 27.20
C VAL A 197 -9.72 -22.14 27.38
N LYS A 198 -9.30 -22.74 28.50
CA LYS A 198 -7.90 -23.15 28.70
C LYS A 198 -7.50 -24.35 27.81
N HIS A 199 -8.42 -25.26 27.49
CA HIS A 199 -8.17 -26.37 26.56
C HIS A 199 -7.97 -25.86 25.13
N TYR A 200 -8.83 -24.94 24.66
CA TYR A 200 -8.64 -24.29 23.36
C TYR A 200 -7.34 -23.48 23.30
N GLY A 201 -6.97 -22.80 24.40
CA GLY A 201 -5.67 -22.13 24.53
C GLY A 201 -4.48 -23.11 24.40
N MET A 202 -4.54 -24.25 25.08
CA MET A 202 -3.53 -25.31 24.98
C MET A 202 -3.44 -25.90 23.56
N LYS A 203 -4.60 -26.20 22.94
CA LYS A 203 -4.67 -26.68 21.55
C LYS A 203 -4.02 -25.70 20.58
N TYR A 204 -4.46 -24.44 20.57
CA TYR A 204 -3.91 -23.39 19.71
C TYR A 204 -2.39 -23.21 19.90
N LYS A 205 -1.92 -23.16 21.16
CA LYS A 205 -0.49 -23.00 21.45
C LYS A 205 0.35 -24.16 20.91
N LEU A 206 -0.12 -25.39 21.07
CA LEU A 206 0.56 -26.57 20.53
C LEU A 206 0.54 -26.61 19.00
N GLU A 207 -0.61 -26.36 18.36
CA GLU A 207 -0.74 -26.29 16.90
C GLU A 207 0.17 -25.22 16.28
N ASN A 208 0.20 -24.02 16.86
CA ASN A 208 1.03 -22.90 16.40
C ASN A 208 2.52 -23.26 16.44
N PHE A 209 3.00 -23.82 17.56
CA PHE A 209 4.38 -24.27 17.70
C PHE A 209 4.76 -25.37 16.71
N LEU A 210 3.92 -26.40 16.51
CA LEU A 210 4.19 -27.44 15.53
C LEU A 210 4.26 -26.89 14.09
N SER A 211 3.42 -25.92 13.76
CA SER A 211 3.42 -25.27 12.44
C SER A 211 4.60 -24.32 12.24
N GLU A 212 5.12 -23.70 13.30
CA GLU A 212 6.35 -22.87 13.27
C GLU A 212 7.65 -23.70 13.33
N LEU A 213 7.63 -24.92 13.87
CA LEU A 213 8.79 -25.83 13.85
C LEU A 213 9.09 -26.36 12.44
N LEU A 214 8.05 -26.70 11.68
CA LEU A 214 8.17 -27.20 10.33
C LEU A 214 8.18 -26.03 9.32
N PRO A 215 8.92 -26.13 8.19
CA PRO A 215 8.82 -25.12 7.15
C PRO A 215 7.48 -25.22 6.40
N ILE A 216 7.01 -24.12 5.81
CA ILE A 216 5.68 -23.99 5.18
C ILE A 216 5.48 -24.99 4.02
N ASN A 217 6.56 -25.40 3.37
CA ASN A 217 6.56 -26.35 2.25
C ASN A 217 6.64 -27.83 2.67
N GLU A 218 6.80 -28.15 3.96
CA GLU A 218 6.88 -29.54 4.44
C GLU A 218 5.54 -30.27 4.20
N GLU A 219 5.63 -31.55 3.82
CA GLU A 219 4.48 -32.33 3.33
C GLU A 219 3.31 -32.44 4.32
N SER A 220 3.58 -32.24 5.62
CA SER A 220 2.62 -32.31 6.72
C SER A 220 2.21 -30.95 7.29
N ASN A 221 2.87 -29.84 6.92
CA ASN A 221 2.57 -28.50 7.46
C ASN A 221 1.46 -27.77 6.67
N PHE A 222 0.95 -28.39 5.60
CA PHE A 222 -0.29 -27.99 4.95
C PHE A 222 -1.21 -29.20 4.76
N ASN A 223 -2.51 -29.03 5.04
CA ASN A 223 -3.47 -30.12 4.88
C ASN A 223 -3.60 -30.51 3.40
N ARG A 224 -3.09 -31.70 3.04
CA ARG A 224 -3.15 -32.28 1.69
C ARG A 224 -4.48 -32.93 1.32
N SER A 225 -5.31 -33.27 2.30
CA SER A 225 -6.64 -33.86 2.03
C SER A 225 -7.54 -32.88 1.28
N ALA A 226 -8.58 -33.41 0.64
CA ALA A 226 -9.68 -32.62 0.09
C ALA A 226 -10.77 -32.31 1.13
N SER A 227 -10.62 -32.79 2.37
CA SER A 227 -11.58 -32.65 3.46
C SER A 227 -11.86 -31.17 3.78
N ILE A 228 -13.14 -30.81 3.71
CA ILE A 228 -13.70 -29.58 4.28
C ILE A 228 -14.17 -29.93 5.70
N SER A 229 -13.94 -29.05 6.68
CA SER A 229 -14.38 -29.30 8.05
C SER A 229 -15.90 -29.44 8.11
N ALA A 230 -16.36 -30.65 8.48
CA ALA A 230 -17.74 -30.94 8.82
C ALA A 230 -18.13 -30.40 10.21
N LEU A 231 -17.14 -30.06 11.04
CA LEU A 231 -17.30 -29.60 12.42
C LEU A 231 -17.51 -28.08 12.48
N GLN A 232 -18.54 -27.59 11.79
CA GLN A 232 -19.05 -26.20 11.96
C GLN A 232 -20.34 -26.15 12.80
N GLU A 233 -20.77 -27.29 13.36
CA GLU A 233 -21.86 -27.37 14.32
C GLU A 233 -21.44 -26.71 15.65
N SER A 234 -21.92 -25.49 15.90
CA SER A 234 -21.67 -24.70 17.11
C SER A 234 -22.58 -25.06 18.29
N ASP A 235 -23.33 -26.16 18.22
CA ASP A 235 -24.29 -26.56 19.25
C ASP A 235 -23.62 -27.29 20.42
N SER A 236 -23.38 -26.54 21.50
CA SER A 236 -23.30 -27.15 22.82
C SER A 236 -24.66 -27.80 23.15
N LYS A 237 -24.66 -29.10 23.43
CA LYS A 237 -25.88 -29.94 23.57
C LYS A 237 -26.77 -29.60 24.78
N TRP A 238 -26.46 -28.51 25.50
CA TRP A 238 -27.09 -28.07 26.75
C TRP A 238 -28.40 -27.30 26.55
N GLU A 239 -28.53 -26.51 25.47
CA GLU A 239 -29.73 -25.72 25.14
C GLU A 239 -30.48 -26.23 23.89
N GLY A 240 -30.38 -27.53 23.60
CA GLY A 240 -31.14 -28.13 22.51
C GLY A 240 -32.65 -27.96 22.73
N SER A 241 -33.35 -27.34 21.76
CA SER A 241 -34.81 -27.24 21.78
C SER A 241 -35.42 -28.63 22.00
N PRO A 242 -36.36 -28.82 22.94
CA PRO A 242 -36.94 -30.14 23.18
C PRO A 242 -37.60 -30.66 21.89
N SER A 243 -37.50 -31.98 21.67
CA SER A 243 -38.00 -32.67 20.46
C SER A 243 -39.54 -32.79 20.44
N GLU A 244 -40.24 -31.72 20.79
CA GLU A 244 -41.69 -31.64 20.63
C GLU A 244 -42.07 -31.44 19.16
N ARG A 245 -43.19 -32.05 18.76
CA ARG A 245 -43.75 -31.90 17.41
C ARG A 245 -44.53 -30.59 17.33
N GLU A 246 -43.81 -29.48 17.36
CA GLU A 246 -44.35 -28.14 17.13
C GLU A 246 -44.96 -28.05 15.72
N SER A 247 -46.26 -28.31 15.62
CA SER A 247 -47.05 -28.20 14.39
C SER A 247 -47.41 -26.75 14.03
N GLY A 248 -46.74 -25.77 14.66
CA GLY A 248 -46.93 -24.35 14.44
C GLY A 248 -46.29 -23.86 13.15
N ARG A 249 -47.04 -23.08 12.37
CA ARG A 249 -46.51 -22.34 11.20
C ARG A 249 -45.78 -21.05 11.63
N ASN A 250 -44.91 -21.15 12.63
CA ASN A 250 -44.21 -19.99 13.17
C ASN A 250 -42.98 -19.66 12.29
N SER A 251 -42.68 -18.36 12.15
CA SER A 251 -41.60 -17.88 11.28
C SER A 251 -40.20 -18.31 11.73
N ASP A 252 -39.99 -18.47 13.03
CA ASP A 252 -38.74 -18.91 13.63
C ASP A 252 -38.44 -20.38 13.35
N VAL A 253 -39.44 -21.26 13.46
CA VAL A 253 -39.34 -22.68 13.10
C VAL A 253 -39.04 -22.86 11.61
N ILE A 254 -39.70 -22.08 10.74
CA ILE A 254 -39.46 -22.12 9.29
C ILE A 254 -38.06 -21.59 8.95
N PHE A 255 -37.68 -20.42 9.47
CA PHE A 255 -36.35 -19.83 9.26
C PHE A 255 -35.23 -20.75 9.73
N SER A 256 -35.37 -21.35 10.92
CA SER A 256 -34.40 -22.31 11.46
C SER A 256 -34.31 -23.58 10.61
N ALA A 257 -35.43 -24.10 10.09
CA ALA A 257 -35.43 -25.25 9.21
C ALA A 257 -34.75 -24.96 7.85
N ASP A 258 -35.09 -23.85 7.19
CA ASP A 258 -34.46 -23.45 5.93
C ASP A 258 -32.96 -23.12 6.11
N TYR A 259 -32.60 -22.42 7.19
CA TYR A 259 -31.19 -22.13 7.52
C TYR A 259 -30.40 -23.43 7.73
N ASN A 260 -30.87 -24.33 8.60
CA ASN A 260 -30.16 -25.58 8.90
C ASN A 260 -30.07 -26.47 7.65
N PHE A 261 -31.12 -26.57 6.83
CA PHE A 261 -31.11 -27.30 5.56
C PHE A 261 -30.05 -26.76 4.58
N VAL A 262 -30.01 -25.44 4.38
CA VAL A 262 -28.99 -24.78 3.54
C VAL A 262 -27.59 -24.96 4.13
N PHE A 263 -27.42 -24.83 5.44
CA PHE A 263 -26.15 -25.00 6.12
C PHE A 263 -25.57 -26.40 5.90
N TYR A 264 -26.34 -27.46 6.21
CA TYR A 264 -25.90 -28.84 6.04
C TYR A 264 -25.67 -29.25 4.58
N HIS A 265 -26.48 -28.76 3.63
CA HIS A 265 -26.45 -29.25 2.25
C HIS A 265 -25.64 -28.38 1.29
N LEU A 266 -25.35 -27.12 1.62
CA LEU A 266 -24.50 -26.24 0.81
C LEU A 266 -23.16 -25.95 1.50
N ILE A 267 -23.18 -25.52 2.77
CA ILE A 267 -22.00 -24.98 3.47
C ILE A 267 -21.10 -26.08 4.03
N ILE A 268 -21.68 -27.10 4.68
CA ILE A 268 -20.92 -28.26 5.20
C ILE A 268 -20.41 -29.15 4.07
N ARG A 269 -21.20 -29.32 2.98
CA ARG A 269 -20.95 -30.33 1.93
C ARG A 269 -20.87 -29.78 0.50
N PRO A 270 -20.02 -28.79 0.19
CA PRO A 270 -19.95 -28.19 -1.15
C PRO A 270 -19.55 -29.17 -2.26
N ILE A 271 -18.81 -30.24 -1.96
CA ILE A 271 -18.41 -31.25 -2.94
C ILE A 271 -19.61 -32.10 -3.37
N GLU A 272 -20.39 -32.60 -2.40
CA GLU A 272 -21.63 -33.34 -2.68
C GLU A 272 -22.62 -32.45 -3.45
N PHE A 273 -22.83 -31.21 -3.02
CA PHE A 273 -23.68 -30.24 -3.73
C PHE A 273 -23.20 -29.97 -5.16
N ALA A 274 -21.89 -29.89 -5.41
CA ALA A 274 -21.36 -29.65 -6.76
C ALA A 274 -21.72 -30.80 -7.71
N PHE A 275 -21.57 -32.06 -7.29
CA PHE A 275 -21.78 -33.25 -8.14
C PHE A 275 -23.18 -33.88 -8.04
N SER A 276 -24.03 -33.41 -7.12
CA SER A 276 -25.41 -33.91 -6.94
C SER A 276 -26.26 -33.85 -8.21
N ASP A 277 -27.39 -34.55 -8.20
CA ASP A 277 -28.43 -34.41 -9.21
C ASP A 277 -29.05 -33.00 -9.26
N LEU A 278 -29.78 -32.76 -10.36
CA LEU A 278 -30.43 -31.49 -10.66
C LEU A 278 -31.55 -31.15 -9.66
N GLU A 279 -32.27 -32.16 -9.16
CA GLU A 279 -33.35 -32.01 -8.19
C GLU A 279 -32.83 -31.42 -6.86
N TYR A 280 -31.79 -32.04 -6.29
CA TYR A 280 -31.12 -31.58 -5.07
C TYR A 280 -30.63 -30.13 -5.18
N LYS A 281 -30.06 -29.73 -6.33
CA LYS A 281 -29.67 -28.33 -6.58
C LYS A 281 -30.86 -27.37 -6.62
N ASN A 282 -32.03 -27.82 -7.07
CA ASN A 282 -33.24 -27.02 -7.09
C ASN A 282 -33.86 -26.88 -5.69
N ASP A 283 -33.84 -27.95 -4.88
CA ASP A 283 -34.40 -27.91 -3.51
C ASP A 283 -33.57 -27.00 -2.58
N VAL A 284 -32.24 -27.06 -2.66
CA VAL A 284 -31.37 -26.11 -1.91
C VAL A 284 -31.57 -24.67 -2.38
N ASP A 285 -31.69 -24.42 -3.70
CA ASP A 285 -31.98 -23.08 -4.24
C ASP A 285 -33.37 -22.56 -3.82
N ARG A 286 -34.33 -23.46 -3.60
CA ARG A 286 -35.69 -23.17 -3.14
C ARG A 286 -35.75 -22.75 -1.66
N SER A 287 -34.96 -23.34 -0.78
CA SER A 287 -34.83 -22.90 0.63
C SER A 287 -33.89 -21.69 0.78
N LEU A 288 -32.79 -21.64 0.02
CA LEU A 288 -31.82 -20.54 0.08
C LEU A 288 -32.39 -19.22 -0.44
N SER A 289 -33.20 -19.23 -1.50
CA SER A 289 -33.76 -18.00 -2.07
C SER A 289 -34.53 -17.15 -1.05
N PRO A 290 -35.61 -17.63 -0.40
CA PRO A 290 -36.37 -16.84 0.57
C PRO A 290 -35.55 -16.47 1.82
N LEU A 291 -34.66 -17.37 2.27
CA LEU A 291 -33.74 -17.10 3.39
C LEU A 291 -32.83 -15.90 3.09
N LEU A 292 -32.25 -15.86 1.89
CA LEU A 292 -31.40 -14.76 1.45
C LEU A 292 -32.19 -13.48 1.09
N ASP A 293 -33.46 -13.60 0.69
CA ASP A 293 -34.34 -12.44 0.51
C ASP A 293 -34.65 -11.76 1.85
N ALA A 294 -35.07 -12.52 2.86
CA ALA A 294 -35.33 -11.99 4.20
C ALA A 294 -34.08 -11.36 4.83
N ILE A 295 -32.92 -12.01 4.71
CA ILE A 295 -31.65 -11.48 5.23
C ILE A 295 -31.26 -10.17 4.55
N LEU A 296 -31.44 -10.04 3.23
CA LEU A 296 -31.11 -8.81 2.50
C LEU A 296 -32.15 -7.69 2.71
N GLU A 297 -33.41 -8.02 3.03
CA GLU A 297 -34.42 -7.03 3.45
C GLU A 297 -34.09 -6.41 4.81
N ILE A 298 -33.62 -7.22 5.77
CA ILE A 298 -33.21 -6.75 7.10
C ILE A 298 -31.93 -5.90 7.02
N GLU A 299 -30.97 -6.29 6.17
CA GLU A 299 -29.83 -5.44 5.80
C GLU A 299 -30.27 -4.11 5.15
N GLU A 300 -31.25 -4.14 4.24
CA GLU A 300 -31.77 -2.95 3.58
C GLU A 300 -32.38 -1.97 4.59
N ASN A 301 -33.12 -2.46 5.60
CA ASN A 301 -33.63 -1.66 6.72
C ASN A 301 -32.49 -1.05 7.55
N PHE A 302 -31.49 -1.84 7.93
CA PHE A 302 -30.33 -1.39 8.72
C PHE A 302 -29.58 -0.24 8.03
N TYR A 303 -29.16 -0.41 6.78
CA TYR A 303 -28.50 0.69 6.04
C TYR A 303 -29.44 1.86 5.77
N SER A 304 -30.75 1.64 5.64
CA SER A 304 -31.72 2.73 5.46
C SER A 304 -31.92 3.55 6.74
N LYS A 305 -31.93 2.92 7.91
CA LYS A 305 -31.93 3.55 9.25
C LYS A 305 -30.70 4.45 9.42
N ILE A 306 -29.51 3.93 9.10
CA ILE A 306 -28.24 4.70 9.10
C ILE A 306 -28.30 5.87 8.10
N LYS A 307 -28.78 5.61 6.87
CA LYS A 307 -28.85 6.63 5.80
C LYS A 307 -29.84 7.74 6.12
N MET A 308 -31.00 7.41 6.67
CA MET A 308 -32.02 8.38 7.09
C MET A 308 -31.51 9.27 8.22
N ASN A 309 -30.88 8.69 9.25
CA ASN A 309 -30.31 9.43 10.37
C ASN A 309 -29.22 10.42 9.91
N ASN A 310 -28.25 9.95 9.11
CA ASN A 310 -27.20 10.82 8.56
C ASN A 310 -27.75 11.87 7.60
N ARG A 311 -28.69 11.53 6.69
CA ARG A 311 -29.30 12.52 5.78
C ARG A 311 -30.07 13.60 6.53
N THR A 312 -30.81 13.24 7.58
CA THR A 312 -31.57 14.18 8.41
C THR A 312 -30.63 15.13 9.15
N ARG A 313 -29.56 14.58 9.74
CA ARG A 313 -28.51 15.37 10.41
C ARG A 313 -27.80 16.32 9.43
N TYR A 314 -27.36 15.83 8.28
CA TYR A 314 -26.66 16.64 7.27
C TYR A 314 -27.55 17.77 6.70
N ALA A 315 -28.82 17.49 6.40
CA ALA A 315 -29.77 18.52 5.96
C ALA A 315 -30.04 19.59 7.03
N LEU A 316 -30.02 19.23 8.32
CA LEU A 316 -30.12 20.17 9.42
C LEU A 316 -28.83 21.00 9.61
N GLU A 317 -27.66 20.37 9.50
CA GLU A 317 -26.35 21.07 9.54
C GLU A 317 -26.23 22.08 8.39
N GLU A 318 -26.68 21.73 7.18
CA GLU A 318 -26.74 22.59 5.99
C GLU A 318 -27.77 23.72 6.12
N ALA A 319 -28.96 23.46 6.67
CA ALA A 319 -29.99 24.50 6.86
C ALA A 319 -29.69 25.48 8.00
N LEU A 320 -28.92 25.06 9.01
CA LEU A 320 -28.59 25.88 10.19
C LEU A 320 -27.41 26.83 9.96
N ASN A 321 -26.49 26.49 9.06
CA ASN A 321 -25.25 27.23 8.81
C ASN A 321 -25.25 27.90 7.43
N ARG A 322 -24.66 29.10 7.33
CA ARG A 322 -24.50 29.78 6.03
C ARG A 322 -23.41 29.08 5.21
N GLU A 323 -23.70 28.80 3.94
CA GLU A 323 -22.77 28.27 2.94
C GLU A 323 -22.12 26.91 3.31
N TYR A 324 -22.75 26.15 4.23
CA TYR A 324 -22.27 24.83 4.66
C TYR A 324 -22.77 23.71 3.73
N TYR A 325 -22.17 23.64 2.54
CA TYR A 325 -22.45 22.59 1.55
C TYR A 325 -21.97 21.22 2.06
N THR A 326 -22.90 20.38 2.51
CA THR A 326 -22.55 19.11 3.15
C THR A 326 -22.26 18.03 2.11
N ASN A 327 -21.18 17.26 2.30
CA ASN A 327 -20.87 16.12 1.44
C ASN A 327 -21.69 14.89 1.87
N TYR A 328 -22.72 14.57 1.10
CA TYR A 328 -23.62 13.43 1.32
C TYR A 328 -23.04 12.06 0.92
N ASP A 329 -21.91 12.01 0.20
CA ASP A 329 -21.26 10.75 -0.18
C ASP A 329 -20.45 10.15 0.99
N VAL A 330 -19.97 10.99 1.93
CA VAL A 330 -19.14 10.58 3.07
C VAL A 330 -20.02 10.11 4.23
N MET A 331 -20.42 8.84 4.16
CA MET A 331 -21.29 8.17 5.15
C MET A 331 -20.54 7.38 6.23
N SER A 332 -19.20 7.43 6.24
CA SER A 332 -18.33 6.76 7.22
C SER A 332 -18.75 7.06 8.67
N PRO A 333 -18.85 6.05 9.57
CA PRO A 333 -19.22 6.27 10.96
C PRO A 333 -18.20 7.15 11.69
N LYS A 334 -18.68 8.10 12.50
CA LYS A 334 -17.88 9.03 13.29
C LYS A 334 -18.43 9.11 14.71
N LEU A 335 -17.57 8.97 15.71
CA LEU A 335 -17.98 9.07 17.12
C LEU A 335 -18.56 10.47 17.42
N PRO A 336 -19.72 10.59 18.09
CA PRO A 336 -20.33 11.89 18.40
C PRO A 336 -19.39 12.82 19.20
N VAL A 337 -19.44 14.12 18.90
CA VAL A 337 -18.52 15.13 19.46
C VAL A 337 -18.52 15.13 20.99
N TYR A 338 -19.70 15.03 21.62
CA TYR A 338 -19.81 14.98 23.08
C TYR A 338 -19.10 13.76 23.70
N MET A 339 -19.14 12.59 23.05
CA MET A 339 -18.41 11.38 23.50
C MET A 339 -16.91 11.45 23.20
N LYS A 340 -16.52 12.11 22.10
CA LYS A 340 -15.12 12.29 21.70
C LYS A 340 -14.34 13.14 22.71
N HIS A 341 -14.96 14.19 23.24
CA HIS A 341 -14.31 15.13 24.16
C HIS A 341 -14.62 14.88 25.65
N SER A 342 -15.71 14.19 26.00
CA SER A 342 -15.97 13.80 27.39
C SER A 342 -14.92 12.79 27.90
N ASN A 343 -14.29 13.09 29.03
CA ASN A 343 -13.40 12.14 29.72
C ASN A 343 -14.15 11.27 30.72
N ALA A 344 -15.19 11.78 31.39
CA ALA A 344 -16.02 11.01 32.31
C ALA A 344 -16.63 9.78 31.62
N MET A 345 -17.23 9.96 30.44
CA MET A 345 -17.79 8.85 29.65
C MET A 345 -16.73 7.87 29.10
N LYS A 346 -15.44 8.23 29.10
CA LYS A 346 -14.35 7.31 28.74
C LYS A 346 -13.91 6.50 29.95
N MET A 347 -13.83 7.12 31.13
CA MET A 347 -13.50 6.43 32.38
C MET A 347 -14.57 5.40 32.72
N ASP A 348 -15.84 5.80 32.74
CA ASP A 348 -17.03 4.96 32.91
C ASP A 348 -17.02 3.71 32.00
N ARG A 349 -16.89 3.90 30.67
CA ARG A 349 -16.77 2.76 29.75
C ARG A 349 -15.54 1.90 30.00
N ASN A 350 -14.39 2.50 30.31
CA ASN A 350 -13.16 1.75 30.57
C ASN A 350 -13.20 0.96 31.90
N GLU A 351 -14.03 1.40 32.86
CA GLU A 351 -14.32 0.70 34.11
C GLU A 351 -15.22 -0.49 33.81
N PHE A 352 -16.36 -0.28 33.14
CA PHE A 352 -17.24 -1.36 32.67
C PHE A 352 -16.51 -2.44 31.83
N TRP A 353 -15.63 -2.03 30.90
CA TRP A 353 -14.87 -2.99 30.08
C TRP A 353 -13.84 -3.78 30.90
N LYS A 354 -13.27 -3.21 31.98
CA LYS A 354 -12.43 -3.96 32.92
C LYS A 354 -13.25 -4.97 33.70
N ASP A 355 -14.39 -4.56 34.24
CA ASP A 355 -15.23 -5.45 35.04
C ASP A 355 -15.76 -6.63 34.20
N LEU A 356 -16.20 -6.37 32.97
CA LEU A 356 -16.59 -7.42 32.03
C LEU A 356 -15.40 -8.34 31.66
N GLN A 357 -14.18 -7.82 31.57
CA GLN A 357 -12.99 -8.65 31.32
C GLN A 357 -12.62 -9.48 32.55
N ASN A 358 -12.65 -8.90 33.75
CA ASN A 358 -12.43 -9.59 35.02
C ASN A 358 -13.40 -10.77 35.20
N ILE A 359 -14.69 -10.56 34.89
CA ILE A 359 -15.71 -11.63 34.89
C ILE A 359 -15.35 -12.73 33.87
N LYS A 360 -14.89 -12.36 32.67
CA LYS A 360 -14.46 -13.33 31.63
C LYS A 360 -13.12 -14.03 31.95
N GLU A 361 -12.29 -13.48 32.83
CA GLU A 361 -11.01 -14.08 33.21
C GLU A 361 -11.09 -14.89 34.51
N SER A 362 -12.16 -14.74 35.30
CA SER A 362 -12.41 -15.56 36.51
C SER A 362 -12.53 -17.05 36.19
N GLU A 363 -12.11 -17.87 37.16
CA GLU A 363 -12.15 -19.33 37.06
C GLU A 363 -13.57 -19.91 37.15
N ASP A 364 -14.57 -19.10 37.54
CA ASP A 364 -15.98 -19.49 37.54
C ASP A 364 -16.60 -19.57 36.12
N PHE A 365 -16.03 -18.85 35.15
CA PHE A 365 -16.64 -18.62 33.82
C PHE A 365 -15.81 -19.18 32.65
N ILE A 366 -14.95 -20.17 32.88
CA ILE A 366 -14.06 -20.76 31.85
C ILE A 366 -14.83 -21.64 30.84
N LEU A 367 -16.01 -22.15 31.21
CA LEU A 367 -16.95 -22.81 30.30
C LEU A 367 -17.90 -21.76 29.72
N ARG A 368 -17.64 -21.34 28.48
CA ARG A 368 -18.45 -20.37 27.73
C ARG A 368 -18.31 -20.56 26.21
N PRO A 369 -19.34 -20.24 25.42
CA PRO A 369 -19.25 -20.23 23.96
C PRO A 369 -18.31 -19.11 23.46
N THR A 370 -18.03 -19.10 22.15
CA THR A 370 -17.35 -17.96 21.52
C THR A 370 -18.29 -16.74 21.38
N ILE A 371 -17.73 -15.55 21.18
CA ILE A 371 -18.52 -14.30 21.10
C ILE A 371 -19.37 -14.20 19.82
N MET A 372 -19.02 -14.95 18.77
CA MET A 372 -19.70 -14.98 17.46
C MET A 372 -20.29 -16.36 17.13
N ASP A 373 -20.77 -17.09 18.15
CA ASP A 373 -21.36 -18.43 18.00
C ASP A 373 -22.79 -18.37 17.43
N ILE A 374 -23.16 -19.33 16.59
CA ILE A 374 -24.50 -19.42 15.98
C ILE A 374 -25.25 -20.61 16.60
N SER A 375 -26.38 -20.36 17.26
CA SER A 375 -27.09 -21.41 18.03
C SER A 375 -28.05 -22.23 17.16
N LEU A 376 -27.56 -23.19 16.39
CA LEU A 376 -28.32 -23.95 15.39
C LEU A 376 -29.50 -24.75 15.99
N GLY A 377 -29.34 -25.22 17.23
CA GLY A 377 -30.30 -26.07 17.96
C GLY A 377 -31.29 -25.31 18.84
N ASN A 378 -31.10 -23.99 19.01
CA ASN A 378 -32.05 -23.11 19.69
C ASN A 378 -32.70 -22.18 18.64
N LYS A 379 -33.84 -22.61 18.10
CA LYS A 379 -34.54 -21.96 16.97
C LYS A 379 -34.80 -20.46 17.22
N THR A 380 -35.22 -20.13 18.44
CA THR A 380 -35.58 -18.76 18.83
C THR A 380 -34.34 -17.87 18.96
N SER A 381 -33.24 -18.40 19.51
CA SER A 381 -31.96 -17.69 19.56
C SER A 381 -31.38 -17.48 18.15
N LEU A 382 -31.40 -18.49 17.28
CA LEU A 382 -30.99 -18.38 15.88
C LEU A 382 -31.80 -17.31 15.12
N TYR A 383 -33.13 -17.37 15.22
CA TYR A 383 -34.01 -16.39 14.59
C TYR A 383 -33.70 -14.98 15.10
N ARG A 384 -33.47 -14.80 16.40
CA ARG A 384 -33.11 -13.50 16.99
C ARG A 384 -31.74 -13.00 16.51
N GLN A 385 -30.72 -13.85 16.46
CA GLN A 385 -29.37 -13.49 15.99
C GLN A 385 -29.38 -12.92 14.57
N PHE A 386 -30.22 -13.49 13.69
CA PHE A 386 -30.31 -13.03 12.29
C PHE A 386 -31.28 -11.87 12.09
N THR A 387 -32.39 -11.80 12.83
CA THR A 387 -33.46 -10.80 12.61
C THR A 387 -33.34 -9.51 13.40
N GLN A 388 -32.44 -9.43 14.40
CA GLN A 388 -32.19 -8.19 15.13
C GLN A 388 -31.55 -7.13 14.20
N GLU A 389 -32.27 -6.04 13.89
CA GLU A 389 -31.77 -5.02 12.96
C GLU A 389 -30.44 -4.38 13.41
N ASP A 390 -30.28 -4.14 14.72
CA ASP A 390 -29.16 -3.36 15.28
C ASP A 390 -27.85 -4.16 15.44
N ASP A 391 -27.84 -5.46 15.09
CA ASP A 391 -26.64 -6.30 14.98
C ASP A 391 -26.62 -6.94 13.59
N ASP A 392 -25.56 -6.73 12.83
CA ASP A 392 -25.40 -7.25 11.47
C ASP A 392 -24.29 -8.30 11.31
N TYR A 393 -23.53 -8.61 12.36
CA TYR A 393 -22.34 -9.46 12.28
C TYR A 393 -22.68 -10.91 11.92
N TYR A 394 -23.74 -11.48 12.50
CA TYR A 394 -24.22 -12.84 12.16
C TYR A 394 -24.66 -12.94 10.70
N ARG A 395 -25.31 -11.90 10.17
CA ARG A 395 -25.65 -11.80 8.74
C ARG A 395 -24.38 -11.73 7.87
N LYS A 396 -23.33 -11.00 8.28
CA LYS A 396 -22.04 -11.01 7.55
C LYS A 396 -21.38 -12.39 7.57
N GLN A 397 -21.39 -13.11 8.69
CA GLN A 397 -20.82 -14.46 8.79
C GLN A 397 -21.45 -15.41 7.76
N PHE A 398 -22.79 -15.47 7.71
CA PHE A 398 -23.50 -16.30 6.74
C PHE A 398 -23.24 -15.87 5.28
N ILE A 399 -23.21 -14.56 5.00
CA ILE A 399 -22.89 -14.04 3.67
C ILE A 399 -21.45 -14.42 3.25
N LEU A 400 -20.48 -14.38 4.17
CA LEU A 400 -19.10 -14.81 3.92
C LEU A 400 -19.02 -16.32 3.65
N GLN A 401 -19.69 -17.14 4.47
CA GLN A 401 -19.80 -18.60 4.25
C GLN A 401 -20.36 -18.89 2.85
N LEU A 402 -21.51 -18.30 2.48
CA LEU A 402 -22.10 -18.47 1.14
C LEU A 402 -21.13 -18.04 0.03
N CYS A 403 -20.39 -16.94 0.19
CA CYS A 403 -19.43 -16.46 -0.81
C CYS A 403 -18.23 -17.40 -0.98
N PHE A 404 -17.63 -17.90 0.10
CA PHE A 404 -16.49 -18.84 0.01
C PHE A 404 -16.93 -20.19 -0.57
N THR A 405 -18.04 -20.73 -0.08
CA THR A 405 -18.62 -21.99 -0.54
C THR A 405 -19.00 -21.93 -2.02
N THR A 406 -19.66 -20.87 -2.48
CA THR A 406 -19.98 -20.70 -3.91
C THR A 406 -18.77 -20.37 -4.79
N ASN A 407 -17.70 -19.76 -4.24
CA ASN A 407 -16.42 -19.60 -4.94
C ASN A 407 -15.74 -20.96 -5.18
N LEU A 408 -15.70 -21.82 -4.16
CA LEU A 408 -15.16 -23.18 -4.25
C LEU A 408 -15.94 -24.04 -5.25
N ILE A 409 -17.28 -24.09 -5.13
CA ILE A 409 -18.15 -24.83 -6.07
C ILE A 409 -17.95 -24.33 -7.50
N ARG A 410 -17.93 -23.02 -7.72
CA ARG A 410 -17.68 -22.42 -9.03
C ARG A 410 -16.33 -22.83 -9.60
N ASN A 411 -15.27 -22.83 -8.78
CA ASN A 411 -13.93 -23.23 -9.22
C ASN A 411 -13.88 -24.74 -9.54
N LEU A 412 -14.49 -25.59 -8.72
CA LEU A 412 -14.55 -27.05 -8.88
C LEU A 412 -15.34 -27.50 -10.13
N ILE A 413 -16.40 -26.78 -10.47
CA ILE A 413 -17.17 -27.01 -11.70
C ILE A 413 -16.44 -26.42 -12.93
N SER A 414 -15.76 -25.28 -12.80
CA SER A 414 -15.11 -24.58 -13.93
C SER A 414 -13.67 -25.02 -14.27
N SER A 415 -12.94 -25.60 -13.31
CA SER A 415 -11.54 -26.02 -13.45
C SER A 415 -11.44 -27.53 -13.35
N ASP A 416 -11.19 -28.20 -14.48
CA ASP A 416 -10.97 -29.65 -14.51
C ASP A 416 -9.69 -30.06 -13.75
N GLU A 417 -8.69 -29.17 -13.66
CA GLU A 417 -7.51 -29.34 -12.81
C GLU A 417 -7.86 -29.40 -11.31
N THR A 418 -8.65 -28.43 -10.82
CA THR A 418 -9.16 -28.45 -9.44
C THR A 418 -10.01 -29.71 -9.21
N ARG A 419 -10.85 -30.09 -10.18
CA ARG A 419 -11.67 -31.31 -10.10
C ARG A 419 -10.81 -32.57 -9.97
N ASN A 420 -9.75 -32.69 -10.78
CA ASN A 420 -8.84 -33.82 -10.76
C ASN A 420 -8.04 -33.89 -9.44
N PHE A 421 -7.63 -32.76 -8.85
CA PHE A 421 -7.04 -32.73 -7.52
C PHE A 421 -8.00 -33.27 -6.45
N TYR A 422 -9.23 -32.73 -6.38
CA TYR A 422 -10.22 -33.14 -5.38
C TYR A 422 -10.59 -34.63 -5.54
N LYS A 423 -10.89 -35.07 -6.77
CA LYS A 423 -11.13 -36.49 -7.10
C LYS A 423 -9.96 -37.39 -6.67
N SER A 424 -8.72 -36.95 -6.91
CA SER A 424 -7.51 -37.71 -6.56
C SER A 424 -7.33 -37.87 -5.04
N CYS A 425 -7.68 -36.86 -4.24
CA CYS A 425 -7.64 -36.99 -2.79
C CYS A 425 -8.79 -37.87 -2.27
N TYR A 426 -10.03 -37.62 -2.70
CA TYR A 426 -11.20 -38.43 -2.32
C TYR A 426 -11.00 -39.92 -2.61
N LEU A 427 -10.49 -40.29 -3.79
CA LEU A 427 -10.23 -41.70 -4.14
C LEU A 427 -9.02 -42.33 -3.43
N ARG A 428 -8.11 -41.52 -2.87
CA ARG A 428 -7.00 -42.01 -2.03
C ARG A 428 -7.43 -42.23 -0.58
N GLU A 429 -8.36 -41.41 -0.10
CA GLU A 429 -8.90 -41.47 1.26
C GLU A 429 -10.03 -42.53 1.38
N ASN A 430 -10.93 -42.59 0.39
CA ASN A 430 -11.96 -43.63 0.25
C ASN A 430 -12.12 -44.06 -1.22
N PRO A 431 -11.55 -45.22 -1.62
CA PRO A 431 -11.70 -45.78 -2.97
C PRO A 431 -13.14 -46.16 -3.37
N LEU A 432 -14.07 -46.26 -2.43
CA LEU A 432 -15.48 -46.63 -2.63
C LEU A 432 -16.39 -45.39 -2.48
N SER A 433 -16.02 -44.26 -3.08
CA SER A 433 -16.80 -43.03 -3.03
C SER A 433 -17.93 -43.03 -4.06
N ASP A 434 -19.16 -42.76 -3.60
CA ASP A 434 -20.35 -42.62 -4.45
C ASP A 434 -20.37 -41.34 -5.31
N ILE A 435 -19.44 -40.40 -5.09
CA ILE A 435 -19.43 -39.08 -5.75
C ILE A 435 -18.91 -39.22 -7.19
N ASN A 436 -19.80 -39.03 -8.17
CA ASN A 436 -19.44 -39.09 -9.58
C ASN A 436 -18.79 -37.78 -10.07
N PHE A 437 -17.48 -37.68 -9.90
CA PHE A 437 -16.66 -36.55 -10.35
C PHE A 437 -16.58 -36.37 -11.89
N GLU A 438 -17.02 -37.35 -12.68
CA GLU A 438 -16.91 -37.32 -14.15
C GLU A 438 -18.23 -36.95 -14.85
N ASN A 439 -19.36 -37.47 -14.38
CA ASN A 439 -20.66 -37.37 -15.04
C ASN A 439 -21.42 -36.05 -14.74
N LEU A 440 -20.74 -34.90 -14.90
CA LEU A 440 -21.38 -33.59 -14.84
C LEU A 440 -22.04 -33.24 -16.18
N ASP A 441 -23.30 -33.64 -16.33
CA ASP A 441 -24.16 -33.22 -17.44
C ASP A 441 -24.10 -31.70 -17.66
N GLU A 442 -24.04 -31.26 -18.91
CA GLU A 442 -23.99 -29.84 -19.27
C GLU A 442 -25.21 -29.05 -18.74
N VAL A 443 -26.35 -29.70 -18.48
CA VAL A 443 -27.52 -29.09 -17.81
C VAL A 443 -27.24 -28.87 -16.32
N ASN A 444 -26.76 -29.90 -15.62
CA ASN A 444 -26.43 -29.88 -14.19
C ASN A 444 -25.32 -28.85 -13.90
N LYS A 445 -24.24 -28.91 -14.69
CA LYS A 445 -23.11 -27.95 -14.72
C LYS A 445 -23.58 -26.51 -14.90
N LYS A 446 -24.46 -26.23 -15.87
CA LYS A 446 -25.03 -24.89 -16.09
C LYS A 446 -25.91 -24.43 -14.93
N ARG A 447 -26.71 -25.30 -14.33
CA ARG A 447 -27.53 -24.96 -13.16
C ARG A 447 -26.66 -24.61 -11.95
N GLY A 448 -25.65 -25.42 -11.63
CA GLY A 448 -24.71 -25.16 -10.53
C GLY A 448 -23.96 -23.83 -10.69
N LEU A 449 -23.40 -23.55 -11.88
CA LEU A 449 -22.73 -22.28 -12.17
C LEU A 449 -23.69 -21.09 -12.13
N ASN A 450 -24.93 -21.24 -12.60
CA ASN A 450 -25.96 -20.20 -12.55
C ASN A 450 -26.33 -19.86 -11.09
N ILE A 451 -26.61 -20.86 -10.24
CA ILE A 451 -26.88 -20.68 -8.80
C ILE A 451 -25.71 -19.92 -8.14
N CYS A 452 -24.47 -20.38 -8.33
CA CYS A 452 -23.28 -19.76 -7.72
C CYS A 452 -23.04 -18.32 -8.21
N SER A 453 -23.44 -17.99 -9.44
CA SER A 453 -23.33 -16.63 -10.02
C SER A 453 -24.52 -15.74 -9.61
N TYR A 454 -25.69 -16.33 -9.40
CA TYR A 454 -26.88 -15.63 -8.93
C TYR A 454 -26.72 -15.15 -7.48
N ILE A 455 -26.32 -16.05 -6.58
CA ILE A 455 -26.09 -15.73 -5.17
C ILE A 455 -24.97 -14.68 -5.02
N CYS A 456 -23.76 -15.00 -5.49
CA CYS A 456 -22.59 -14.17 -5.19
C CYS A 456 -22.55 -12.87 -6.01
N ASP A 457 -22.61 -12.94 -7.34
CA ASP A 457 -22.43 -11.75 -8.19
C ASP A 457 -23.72 -10.92 -8.37
N ASN A 458 -24.87 -11.57 -8.52
CA ASN A 458 -26.13 -10.86 -8.81
C ASN A 458 -26.87 -10.37 -7.57
N ARG A 459 -26.83 -11.11 -6.45
CA ARG A 459 -27.45 -10.66 -5.19
C ARG A 459 -26.43 -9.96 -4.30
N VAL A 460 -25.50 -10.70 -3.70
CA VAL A 460 -24.60 -10.20 -2.65
C VAL A 460 -23.71 -9.04 -3.13
N LEU A 461 -22.90 -9.24 -4.17
CA LEU A 461 -21.94 -8.22 -4.61
C LEU A 461 -22.57 -6.98 -5.23
N LYS A 462 -23.81 -7.05 -5.76
CA LYS A 462 -24.54 -5.88 -6.26
C LYS A 462 -25.16 -5.07 -5.11
N PHE A 463 -25.73 -5.74 -4.11
CA PHE A 463 -26.27 -5.10 -2.91
C PHE A 463 -25.20 -4.30 -2.16
N TYR A 464 -24.14 -4.98 -1.71
CA TYR A 464 -23.10 -4.33 -0.91
C TYR A 464 -22.30 -3.30 -1.70
N LYS A 465 -22.15 -3.40 -3.03
CA LYS A 465 -21.49 -2.36 -3.85
C LYS A 465 -22.12 -0.97 -3.69
N ILE A 466 -23.40 -0.89 -3.34
CA ILE A 466 -24.14 0.38 -3.14
C ILE A 466 -24.27 0.75 -1.66
N LYS A 467 -24.41 -0.24 -0.77
CA LYS A 467 -24.69 -0.01 0.66
C LYS A 467 -23.46 -0.03 1.56
N ASP A 468 -22.50 -0.90 1.29
CA ASP A 468 -21.27 -1.07 2.06
C ASP A 468 -20.11 -1.45 1.11
N PRO A 469 -19.43 -0.45 0.52
CA PRO A 469 -18.35 -0.71 -0.42
C PRO A 469 -17.15 -1.39 0.26
N ASP A 470 -16.96 -1.22 1.57
CA ASP A 470 -15.83 -1.76 2.31
C ASP A 470 -16.00 -3.27 2.54
N PHE A 471 -17.16 -3.71 3.05
CA PHE A 471 -17.49 -5.13 3.14
C PHE A 471 -17.52 -5.79 1.75
N CYS A 472 -18.01 -5.08 0.73
CA CYS A 472 -17.98 -5.55 -0.66
C CYS A 472 -16.53 -5.76 -1.18
N ASN A 473 -15.58 -4.93 -0.76
CA ASN A 473 -14.17 -5.08 -1.08
C ASN A 473 -13.51 -6.21 -0.28
N VAL A 474 -13.89 -6.40 0.99
CA VAL A 474 -13.45 -7.54 1.81
C VAL A 474 -13.84 -8.86 1.17
N ILE A 475 -15.11 -9.05 0.78
CA ILE A 475 -15.58 -10.28 0.10
C ILE A 475 -14.74 -10.54 -1.17
N ARG A 476 -14.60 -9.54 -2.06
CA ARG A 476 -13.82 -9.68 -3.30
C ARG A 476 -12.36 -10.05 -3.03
N LYS A 477 -11.73 -9.40 -2.05
CA LYS A 477 -10.32 -9.63 -1.70
C LYS A 477 -10.11 -11.04 -1.13
N LEU A 478 -11.01 -11.50 -0.27
CA LEU A 478 -10.94 -12.83 0.33
C LEU A 478 -11.16 -13.94 -0.72
N MET A 479 -12.21 -13.88 -1.55
CA MET A 479 -12.42 -14.86 -2.63
C MET A 479 -11.27 -14.88 -3.66
N SER A 480 -10.70 -13.71 -3.98
CA SER A 480 -9.52 -13.63 -4.85
C SER A 480 -8.22 -14.12 -4.20
N SER A 481 -8.17 -14.20 -2.86
CA SER A 481 -7.03 -14.74 -2.11
C SER A 481 -7.16 -16.25 -1.97
N ASP A 482 -8.34 -16.72 -1.55
CA ASP A 482 -8.75 -18.12 -1.51
C ASP A 482 -8.45 -18.84 -2.84
N LYS A 483 -8.91 -18.29 -3.97
CA LYS A 483 -8.61 -18.88 -5.29
C LYS A 483 -7.10 -19.02 -5.60
N ARG A 484 -6.24 -18.13 -5.06
CA ARG A 484 -4.78 -18.23 -5.22
C ARG A 484 -4.18 -19.29 -4.30
N PHE A 485 -4.61 -19.33 -3.03
CA PHE A 485 -4.20 -20.39 -2.11
C PHE A 485 -4.65 -21.79 -2.57
N ALA A 486 -5.84 -21.91 -3.17
CA ALA A 486 -6.31 -23.15 -3.78
C ALA A 486 -5.40 -23.60 -4.94
N ALA A 487 -4.99 -22.68 -5.83
CA ALA A 487 -4.05 -22.99 -6.91
C ALA A 487 -2.67 -23.40 -6.34
N ALA A 488 -2.11 -22.63 -5.41
CA ALA A 488 -0.84 -22.96 -4.75
C ALA A 488 -0.90 -24.31 -3.99
N LYS A 489 -2.06 -24.68 -3.42
CA LYS A 489 -2.30 -26.00 -2.80
C LYS A 489 -2.29 -27.13 -3.83
N ILE A 490 -2.95 -26.96 -4.98
CA ILE A 490 -2.93 -27.94 -6.08
C ILE A 490 -1.51 -28.16 -6.58
N ASP A 491 -0.72 -27.08 -6.67
CA ASP A 491 0.70 -27.13 -7.05
C ASP A 491 1.61 -27.74 -5.97
N GLY A 492 1.12 -27.98 -4.76
CA GLY A 492 1.92 -28.53 -3.63
C GLY A 492 2.82 -27.49 -2.95
N PHE A 493 2.37 -26.24 -2.85
CA PHE A 493 3.06 -25.11 -2.18
C PHE A 493 4.45 -24.77 -2.77
N LYS A 494 4.72 -25.15 -4.04
CA LYS A 494 5.98 -24.86 -4.76
C LYS A 494 6.38 -23.39 -4.78
N GLU A 495 5.41 -22.47 -4.80
CA GLU A 495 5.66 -21.01 -4.74
C GLU A 495 6.51 -20.62 -3.51
N PHE A 496 6.31 -21.30 -2.37
CA PHE A 496 6.99 -21.02 -1.10
C PHE A 496 8.34 -21.73 -0.95
N GLN A 497 8.65 -22.72 -1.81
CA GLN A 497 9.92 -23.48 -1.75
C GLN A 497 11.15 -22.62 -2.09
N ASN A 498 10.98 -21.55 -2.88
CA ASN A 498 12.07 -20.77 -3.45
C ASN A 498 12.33 -19.44 -2.70
N SER A 499 12.08 -19.41 -1.39
CA SER A 499 12.37 -18.24 -0.55
C SER A 499 13.87 -17.98 -0.44
N ARG A 500 14.33 -16.81 -0.91
CA ARG A 500 15.74 -16.40 -0.85
C ARG A 500 16.01 -15.53 0.37
N ILE A 501 16.22 -16.16 1.52
CA ILE A 501 16.66 -15.48 2.74
C ILE A 501 18.07 -14.91 2.50
N SER A 502 18.24 -13.59 2.60
CA SER A 502 19.56 -12.98 2.47
C SER A 502 20.41 -13.24 3.71
N LYS A 503 21.60 -13.82 3.49
CA LYS A 503 22.62 -14.04 4.53
C LYS A 503 23.76 -13.01 4.44
N GLU A 504 23.56 -11.95 3.67
CA GLU A 504 24.55 -10.90 3.44
C GLU A 504 24.70 -10.00 4.68
N LYS A 505 25.93 -9.89 5.20
CA LYS A 505 26.25 -8.95 6.28
C LYS A 505 26.35 -7.54 5.72
N LEU A 506 25.22 -6.83 5.71
CA LEU A 506 25.11 -5.45 5.22
C LEU A 506 26.07 -4.51 5.98
N SER A 507 27.18 -4.16 5.35
CA SER A 507 28.08 -3.11 5.84
C SER A 507 27.39 -1.74 5.74
N SER A 508 27.64 -0.84 6.70
CA SER A 508 27.15 0.53 6.63
C SER A 508 27.59 1.22 5.32
N PRO A 509 26.67 1.86 4.57
CA PRO A 509 26.99 2.42 3.26
C PRO A 509 28.02 3.56 3.36
N THR A 510 29.01 3.53 2.46
CA THR A 510 30.05 4.56 2.38
C THR A 510 29.58 5.76 1.56
N PHE A 511 29.19 6.82 2.26
CA PHE A 511 28.82 8.09 1.63
C PHE A 511 30.06 8.94 1.31
N ASP A 512 30.18 9.39 0.06
CA ASP A 512 31.15 10.42 -0.31
C ASP A 512 30.77 11.75 0.35
N LYS A 513 31.61 12.22 1.28
CA LYS A 513 31.47 13.50 1.98
C LYS A 513 32.31 14.61 1.35
N THR A 514 32.86 14.40 0.16
CA THR A 514 33.66 15.37 -0.57
C THR A 514 32.82 16.13 -1.61
N PHE A 515 33.02 17.45 -1.67
CA PHE A 515 32.42 18.27 -2.72
C PHE A 515 33.34 18.33 -3.94
N LYS A 516 32.75 18.31 -5.14
CA LYS A 516 33.49 18.51 -6.40
C LYS A 516 34.17 19.88 -6.39
N LYS A 517 35.47 19.90 -6.71
CA LYS A 517 36.28 21.13 -6.70
C LYS A 517 35.84 22.10 -7.80
N PHE A 518 35.76 23.39 -7.48
CA PHE A 518 35.58 24.44 -8.48
C PHE A 518 36.80 24.55 -9.40
N THR A 519 36.58 24.93 -10.66
CA THR A 519 37.66 25.13 -11.65
C THR A 519 38.10 26.60 -11.71
N PHE A 520 39.19 26.88 -12.42
CA PHE A 520 39.68 28.25 -12.67
C PHE A 520 38.74 29.12 -13.52
N ILE A 521 37.64 28.58 -14.06
CA ILE A 521 36.61 29.34 -14.77
C ILE A 521 35.57 29.81 -13.74
N LYS A 522 35.66 31.09 -13.33
CA LYS A 522 34.78 31.70 -12.31
C LYS A 522 33.31 31.84 -12.76
N MET A 523 33.07 31.92 -14.07
CA MET A 523 31.73 31.96 -14.68
C MET A 523 31.36 30.59 -15.25
N GLY A 524 30.07 30.32 -15.45
CA GLY A 524 29.57 29.00 -15.88
C GLY A 524 30.14 28.43 -17.19
N ASN A 525 30.72 29.25 -18.07
CA ASN A 525 31.53 28.77 -19.20
C ASN A 525 32.64 29.76 -19.61
N LYS A 526 33.56 29.30 -20.47
CA LYS A 526 34.72 30.07 -20.94
C LYS A 526 34.34 31.33 -21.75
N LEU A 527 33.25 31.29 -22.52
CA LEU A 527 32.81 32.42 -23.35
C LEU A 527 32.33 33.58 -22.47
N ILE A 528 31.44 33.30 -21.51
CA ILE A 528 30.96 34.27 -20.53
C ILE A 528 32.14 34.79 -19.68
N ASN A 529 33.03 33.91 -19.22
CA ASN A 529 34.23 34.30 -18.46
C ASN A 529 35.18 35.21 -19.26
N ASN A 530 35.21 35.10 -20.59
CA ASN A 530 36.03 35.97 -21.44
C ASN A 530 35.35 37.33 -21.68
N VAL A 531 34.03 37.36 -21.91
CA VAL A 531 33.27 38.62 -22.07
C VAL A 531 33.28 39.43 -20.76
N TRP A 532 33.10 38.78 -19.61
CA TRP A 532 33.21 39.42 -18.28
C TRP A 532 34.64 39.84 -17.89
N LYS A 533 35.65 39.50 -18.71
CA LYS A 533 37.03 39.99 -18.57
C LYS A 533 37.34 41.15 -19.53
N ILE A 534 36.42 41.58 -20.38
CA ILE A 534 36.63 42.77 -21.22
C ILE A 534 36.70 43.99 -20.28
N PRO A 535 37.84 44.70 -20.21
CA PRO A 535 38.04 45.74 -19.22
C PRO A 535 37.35 47.04 -19.67
N THR A 536 36.15 47.30 -19.16
CA THR A 536 35.33 48.48 -19.44
C THR A 536 35.57 49.62 -18.43
N GLY A 537 35.41 50.87 -18.89
CA GLY A 537 35.58 52.07 -18.09
C GLY A 537 35.40 53.33 -18.94
N LEU A 538 35.24 54.49 -18.30
CA LEU A 538 35.04 55.79 -19.00
C LEU A 538 36.27 56.19 -19.82
N ASP A 539 37.46 55.78 -19.37
CA ASP A 539 38.78 55.91 -20.01
C ASP A 539 38.85 55.33 -21.45
N LYS A 540 37.85 54.53 -21.87
CA LYS A 540 37.83 53.85 -23.18
C LYS A 540 36.67 54.27 -24.07
N ILE A 541 35.86 55.20 -23.60
CA ILE A 541 34.65 55.67 -24.30
C ILE A 541 34.90 57.00 -24.99
N GLU A 542 35.80 57.84 -24.45
CA GLU A 542 36.20 59.09 -25.09
C GLU A 542 36.89 58.83 -26.44
N ARG A 543 36.34 59.44 -27.49
CA ARG A 543 36.88 59.43 -28.85
C ARG A 543 36.72 60.81 -29.45
N GLU A 544 37.82 61.50 -29.69
CA GLU A 544 37.79 62.83 -30.29
C GLU A 544 37.19 62.78 -31.70
N VAL A 545 36.27 63.71 -31.98
CA VAL A 545 35.62 63.84 -33.29
C VAL A 545 36.30 64.93 -34.09
N LYS A 546 36.48 64.71 -35.41
CA LYS A 546 37.08 65.70 -36.32
C LYS A 546 36.26 67.01 -36.34
N LYS A 547 36.94 68.13 -36.61
CA LYS A 547 36.33 69.47 -36.64
C LYS A 547 35.80 69.84 -38.04
N PRO A 548 34.71 70.64 -38.18
CA PRO A 548 34.12 70.98 -39.48
C PRO A 548 35.04 71.76 -40.44
N GLU A 549 35.95 72.58 -39.90
CA GLU A 549 36.76 73.54 -40.68
C GLU A 549 37.67 72.84 -41.68
N GLY A 550 38.43 71.83 -41.24
CA GLY A 550 39.31 71.03 -42.10
C GLY A 550 38.58 70.16 -43.13
N VAL A 551 37.24 70.09 -43.08
CA VAL A 551 36.43 69.48 -44.15
C VAL A 551 35.97 70.53 -45.16
N TYR A 552 35.83 71.80 -44.76
CA TYR A 552 35.54 72.91 -45.66
C TYR A 552 36.77 73.26 -46.50
N GLU A 553 37.92 73.40 -45.84
CA GLU A 553 39.23 73.64 -46.47
C GLU A 553 39.57 72.52 -47.48
N ALA A 554 39.30 71.26 -47.12
CA ALA A 554 39.50 70.12 -48.01
C ALA A 554 38.52 70.06 -49.20
N ALA A 555 37.32 70.66 -49.07
CA ALA A 555 36.40 70.82 -50.20
C ALA A 555 36.83 71.97 -51.12
N GLN A 556 37.24 73.11 -50.55
CA GLN A 556 37.74 74.26 -51.32
C GLN A 556 39.02 73.91 -52.10
N ALA A 557 40.01 73.27 -51.46
CA ALA A 557 41.25 72.87 -52.14
C ALA A 557 41.00 71.88 -53.29
N LYS A 558 40.00 71.00 -53.16
CA LYS A 558 39.55 70.14 -54.27
C LYS A 558 38.95 70.95 -55.42
N TRP A 559 38.11 71.94 -55.12
CA TRP A 559 37.54 72.82 -56.13
C TRP A 559 38.60 73.60 -56.91
N GLU A 560 39.52 74.25 -56.19
CA GLU A 560 40.64 75.01 -56.78
C GLU A 560 41.53 74.12 -57.67
N SER A 561 41.72 72.84 -57.30
CA SER A 561 42.40 71.87 -58.17
C SER A 561 41.64 71.53 -59.45
N LYS A 562 40.30 71.39 -59.41
CA LYS A 562 39.46 71.12 -60.60
C LYS A 562 39.46 72.28 -61.59
N VAL A 563 39.41 73.52 -61.10
CA VAL A 563 39.39 74.74 -61.94
C VAL A 563 40.68 74.92 -62.74
N SER A 564 41.76 74.23 -62.33
CA SER A 564 43.11 74.38 -62.89
C SER A 564 43.48 73.37 -64.00
N SER A 565 42.57 72.45 -64.38
CA SER A 565 42.86 71.34 -65.31
C SER A 565 41.65 70.91 -66.13
N GLU A 566 41.84 70.52 -67.39
CA GLU A 566 40.74 69.98 -68.23
C GLU A 566 40.17 68.66 -67.67
N PRO A 567 38.85 68.41 -67.82
CA PRO A 567 38.15 67.38 -67.05
C PRO A 567 38.37 65.95 -67.57
N SER A 568 39.26 65.20 -66.93
CA SER A 568 39.35 63.74 -67.06
C SER A 568 38.15 63.06 -66.38
N GLY A 569 37.09 62.77 -67.12
CA GLY A 569 35.83 62.28 -66.57
C GLY A 569 35.78 60.76 -66.34
N GLU A 570 36.04 60.28 -65.10
CA GLU A 570 35.82 58.87 -64.74
C GLU A 570 35.56 58.58 -63.22
N GLU A 571 34.70 59.34 -62.52
CA GLU A 571 34.33 59.01 -61.10
C GLU A 571 32.85 59.29 -60.73
N ALA A 572 31.90 58.83 -61.55
CA ALA A 572 30.51 59.30 -61.53
C ALA A 572 29.51 58.63 -60.53
N LYS A 573 29.88 57.59 -59.76
CA LYS A 573 28.88 56.75 -59.03
C LYS A 573 28.71 57.02 -57.54
N ASP A 574 29.78 57.20 -56.75
CA ASP A 574 29.69 57.42 -55.30
C ASP A 574 29.80 58.89 -54.89
N GLU A 575 30.06 59.80 -55.84
CA GLU A 575 30.31 61.21 -55.57
C GLU A 575 29.12 61.89 -54.89
N ILE A 576 27.87 61.50 -55.22
CA ILE A 576 26.66 62.02 -54.54
C ILE A 576 26.67 61.69 -53.03
N ILE A 577 27.15 60.51 -52.64
CA ILE A 577 27.23 60.10 -51.23
C ILE A 577 28.36 60.86 -50.51
N ARG A 578 29.52 61.03 -51.17
CA ARG A 578 30.63 61.85 -50.64
C ARG A 578 30.22 63.32 -50.46
N GLN A 579 29.54 63.89 -51.45
CA GLN A 579 28.99 65.24 -51.38
C GLN A 579 27.94 65.35 -50.27
N TRP A 580 27.03 64.38 -50.13
CA TRP A 580 26.04 64.35 -49.04
C TRP A 580 26.67 64.23 -47.65
N GLN A 581 27.70 63.40 -47.48
CA GLN A 581 28.47 63.31 -46.22
C GLN A 581 29.21 64.62 -45.90
N THR A 582 29.79 65.26 -46.91
CA THR A 582 30.48 66.55 -46.79
C THR A 582 29.48 67.65 -46.40
N LEU A 583 28.37 67.79 -47.13
CA LEU A 583 27.29 68.74 -46.82
C LEU A 583 26.66 68.46 -45.44
N ARG A 584 26.45 67.20 -45.05
CA ARG A 584 26.01 66.79 -43.69
C ARG A 584 26.92 67.36 -42.60
N PHE A 585 28.22 67.39 -42.83
CA PHE A 585 29.23 67.83 -41.86
C PHE A 585 29.40 69.35 -41.86
N LEU A 586 29.35 69.99 -43.03
CA LEU A 586 29.49 71.43 -43.21
C LEU A 586 28.22 72.24 -42.85
N ARG A 587 27.04 71.59 -42.90
CA ARG A 587 25.73 72.19 -42.58
C ARG A 587 25.72 72.96 -41.26
N SER A 588 26.49 72.54 -40.26
CA SER A 588 26.50 73.17 -38.94
C SER A 588 27.14 74.56 -38.89
N ARG A 589 27.86 74.99 -39.93
CA ARG A 589 28.52 76.31 -39.99
C ARG A 589 28.31 77.08 -41.30
N TYR A 590 28.28 76.39 -42.44
CA TYR A 590 28.32 77.02 -43.77
C TYR A 590 26.97 77.01 -44.50
N LEU A 591 25.86 76.83 -43.78
CA LEU A 591 24.52 76.62 -44.35
C LEU A 591 24.05 77.76 -45.27
N PHE A 592 24.45 79.00 -45.00
CA PHE A 592 24.01 80.15 -45.82
C PHE A 592 24.68 80.20 -47.19
N ASP A 593 25.88 79.63 -47.35
CA ASP A 593 26.57 79.53 -48.65
C ASP A 593 26.02 78.40 -49.53
N PHE A 594 25.13 77.55 -49.00
CA PHE A 594 24.49 76.49 -49.78
C PHE A 594 23.49 77.06 -50.80
N ASP A 595 23.20 78.36 -50.80
CA ASP A 595 22.39 79.05 -51.80
C ASP A 595 23.02 79.03 -53.21
N LYS A 596 24.34 78.89 -53.30
CA LYS A 596 25.10 78.74 -54.55
C LYS A 596 25.12 77.29 -55.06
N VAL A 597 24.81 76.31 -54.20
CA VAL A 597 24.81 74.88 -54.52
C VAL A 597 23.50 74.52 -55.22
N ASN A 598 23.59 74.03 -56.46
CA ASN A 598 22.47 73.45 -57.19
C ASN A 598 22.79 72.02 -57.65
N GLU A 599 21.77 71.27 -58.09
CA GLU A 599 21.89 69.85 -58.44
C GLU A 599 22.87 69.56 -59.59
N ASN A 600 23.19 70.56 -60.42
CA ASN A 600 24.14 70.43 -61.54
C ASN A 600 25.58 70.81 -61.18
N THR A 601 25.78 71.62 -60.13
CA THR A 601 27.11 72.07 -59.67
C THR A 601 27.59 71.35 -58.41
N GLY A 602 26.69 70.79 -57.61
CA GLY A 602 27.03 70.09 -56.37
C GLY A 602 27.84 70.95 -55.39
N VAL A 603 28.67 70.31 -54.57
CA VAL A 603 29.52 70.98 -53.56
C VAL A 603 30.47 72.01 -54.16
N ASP A 604 30.90 71.82 -55.41
CA ASP A 604 31.74 72.77 -56.15
C ASP A 604 31.04 74.15 -56.31
N GLY A 605 29.70 74.19 -56.31
CA GLY A 605 28.91 75.42 -56.38
C GLY A 605 29.12 76.38 -55.20
N LEU A 606 29.59 75.91 -54.03
CA LEU A 606 29.87 76.77 -52.86
C LEU A 606 30.84 77.93 -53.18
N PHE A 607 31.69 77.76 -54.20
CA PHE A 607 32.83 78.61 -54.51
C PHE A 607 32.67 79.42 -55.82
N GLU A 608 31.56 79.23 -56.55
CA GLU A 608 31.34 79.79 -57.90
C GLU A 608 30.75 81.23 -57.89
N LYS A 609 31.00 82.02 -58.95
CA LYS A 609 30.61 83.45 -59.05
C LYS A 609 29.60 83.72 -60.18
N PHE A 610 28.34 83.97 -59.81
CA PHE A 610 27.22 84.17 -60.73
C PHE A 610 27.24 85.47 -61.56
N LYS A 611 26.68 85.40 -62.79
CA LYS A 611 26.14 86.54 -63.57
C LYS A 611 24.61 86.46 -63.62
N LYS A 612 23.91 87.60 -63.78
CA LYS A 612 22.43 87.69 -63.76
C LYS A 612 21.81 87.93 -65.15
N THR A 613 20.83 87.09 -65.50
CA THR A 613 19.74 87.26 -66.49
C THR A 613 18.69 86.18 -66.19
N GLY A 614 17.37 86.35 -66.35
CA GLY A 614 16.52 87.49 -66.74
C GLY A 614 15.04 87.10 -66.43
N ALA A 615 14.11 88.05 -66.39
CA ALA A 615 12.74 87.77 -65.91
C ALA A 615 11.85 87.03 -66.94
N LEU A 616 10.90 86.22 -66.43
CA LEU A 616 9.82 85.58 -67.18
C LEU A 616 8.48 85.76 -66.43
N ASP A 617 7.39 85.75 -67.20
CA ASP A 617 6.09 86.35 -66.84
C ASP A 617 5.35 85.69 -65.64
N ASP A 618 4.78 86.54 -64.77
CA ASP A 618 4.15 86.12 -63.51
C ASP A 618 2.77 85.44 -63.69
N SER A 619 2.12 85.58 -64.84
CA SER A 619 0.80 84.98 -65.11
C SER A 619 0.78 83.45 -65.03
N PHE A 620 1.94 82.80 -65.20
CA PHE A 620 2.10 81.35 -65.05
C PHE A 620 2.27 80.93 -63.58
N LYS A 621 2.91 81.77 -62.74
CA LYS A 621 3.13 81.50 -61.31
C LYS A 621 1.83 81.42 -60.53
N GLU A 622 0.91 82.37 -60.70
CA GLU A 622 -0.33 82.41 -59.93
C GLU A 622 -1.21 81.16 -60.17
N LYS A 623 -1.32 80.71 -61.43
CA LYS A 623 -2.06 79.50 -61.78
C LYS A 623 -1.45 78.25 -61.13
N LEU A 624 -0.12 78.16 -61.06
CA LEU A 624 0.57 77.05 -60.40
C LEU A 624 0.41 77.10 -58.87
N LEU A 625 0.58 78.29 -58.27
CA LEU A 625 0.38 78.55 -56.85
C LEU A 625 -1.05 78.22 -56.40
N HIS A 626 -2.08 78.57 -57.17
CA HIS A 626 -3.47 78.29 -56.81
C HIS A 626 -3.78 76.78 -56.87
N LYS A 627 -3.17 76.04 -57.81
CA LYS A 627 -3.34 74.58 -57.93
C LYS A 627 -2.69 73.83 -56.76
N ILE A 628 -1.45 74.19 -56.41
CA ILE A 628 -0.69 73.57 -55.30
C ILE A 628 -1.35 73.88 -53.94
N ASN A 629 -1.81 75.12 -53.73
CA ASN A 629 -2.47 75.51 -52.49
C ASN A 629 -3.85 74.84 -52.28
N GLN A 630 -4.51 74.34 -53.33
CA GLN A 630 -5.83 73.72 -53.19
C GLN A 630 -5.79 72.37 -52.45
N GLU A 631 -4.86 71.47 -52.81
CA GLU A 631 -4.64 70.23 -52.06
C GLU A 631 -4.22 70.51 -50.62
N HIS A 632 -3.28 71.45 -50.44
CA HIS A 632 -2.74 71.76 -49.13
C HIS A 632 -3.82 72.33 -48.20
N ARG A 633 -4.68 73.24 -48.71
CA ARG A 633 -5.85 73.73 -47.96
C ARG A 633 -6.84 72.62 -47.61
N LYS A 634 -7.10 71.67 -48.51
CA LYS A 634 -7.97 70.51 -48.23
C LYS A 634 -7.44 69.69 -47.05
N LYS A 635 -6.20 69.20 -47.15
CA LYS A 635 -5.55 68.38 -46.09
C LYS A 635 -5.47 69.12 -44.75
N LEU A 636 -5.29 70.45 -44.77
CA LEU A 636 -5.24 71.28 -43.56
C LEU A 636 -6.65 71.53 -42.98
N GLN A 637 -7.70 71.51 -43.79
CA GLN A 637 -9.09 71.54 -43.33
C GLN A 637 -9.53 70.18 -42.77
N ASP A 638 -9.25 69.07 -43.46
CA ASP A 638 -9.51 67.70 -42.98
C ASP A 638 -8.88 67.47 -41.60
N ALA A 639 -7.62 67.92 -41.41
CA ALA A 639 -6.92 67.83 -40.12
C ALA A 639 -7.54 68.71 -39.01
N ARG A 640 -8.10 69.87 -39.37
CA ARG A 640 -8.84 70.74 -38.41
C ARG A 640 -10.18 70.12 -38.03
N GLU A 641 -10.93 69.59 -39.00
CA GLU A 641 -12.21 68.93 -38.77
C GLU A 641 -12.05 67.64 -37.96
N TYR A 642 -11.01 66.85 -38.21
CA TYR A 642 -10.65 65.69 -37.37
C TYR A 642 -10.33 66.09 -35.92
N ARG A 643 -9.58 67.18 -35.72
CA ARG A 643 -9.27 67.70 -34.37
C ARG A 643 -10.53 68.20 -33.66
N ILE A 644 -11.35 69.01 -34.32
CA ILE A 644 -12.63 69.51 -33.78
C ILE A 644 -13.58 68.35 -33.51
N GLY A 645 -13.59 67.30 -34.35
CA GLY A 645 -14.37 66.08 -34.17
C GLY A 645 -13.95 65.28 -32.94
N ARG A 646 -12.64 65.15 -32.67
CA ARG A 646 -12.14 64.55 -31.41
C ARG A 646 -12.45 65.43 -30.20
N GLU A 647 -12.25 66.74 -30.28
CA GLU A 647 -12.56 67.65 -29.16
C GLU A 647 -14.07 67.70 -28.87
N ARG A 648 -14.95 67.64 -29.89
CA ARG A 648 -16.41 67.51 -29.71
C ARG A 648 -16.84 66.16 -29.16
N LYS A 649 -16.30 65.04 -29.65
CA LYS A 649 -16.59 63.71 -29.09
C LYS A 649 -16.13 63.60 -27.64
N LYS A 650 -14.97 64.19 -27.31
CA LYS A 650 -14.48 64.25 -25.93
C LYS A 650 -15.42 65.07 -25.06
N ARG A 651 -15.81 66.28 -25.48
CA ARG A 651 -16.72 67.14 -24.69
C ARG A 651 -18.12 66.52 -24.52
N ALA A 652 -18.69 65.92 -25.56
CA ALA A 652 -19.98 65.24 -25.45
C ALA A 652 -19.97 64.03 -24.48
N LEU A 653 -18.81 63.39 -24.28
CA LEU A 653 -18.62 62.33 -23.28
C LEU A 653 -18.25 62.85 -21.88
N GLU A 654 -17.94 64.15 -21.75
CA GLU A 654 -17.63 64.82 -20.48
C GLU A 654 -18.79 65.74 -20.01
N GLU A 655 -19.73 66.08 -20.90
CA GLU A 655 -20.92 66.92 -20.64
C GLU A 655 -22.23 66.10 -20.46
N GLU A 656 -22.24 64.77 -20.68
CA GLU A 656 -23.35 63.88 -20.27
C GLU A 656 -23.34 63.71 -18.73
N THR A 657 -23.96 64.67 -18.02
CA THR A 657 -24.08 64.64 -16.55
C THR A 657 -24.88 63.44 -16.02
N PRO A 658 -24.54 62.88 -14.85
CA PRO A 658 -25.06 61.61 -14.37
C PRO A 658 -26.48 61.73 -13.78
N SER A 659 -27.51 61.76 -14.63
CA SER A 659 -28.92 61.89 -14.19
C SER A 659 -29.96 60.98 -14.86
N GLU A 660 -29.65 60.26 -15.95
CA GLU A 660 -30.69 59.56 -16.75
C GLU A 660 -30.41 58.08 -17.13
N ARG A 661 -29.59 57.34 -16.37
CA ARG A 661 -29.31 55.91 -16.68
C ARG A 661 -30.04 54.84 -15.85
N GLU A 662 -30.80 55.21 -14.82
CA GLU A 662 -31.60 54.23 -14.06
C GLU A 662 -32.92 53.82 -14.76
N GLN A 663 -33.39 54.56 -15.78
CA GLN A 663 -34.70 54.32 -16.41
C GLN A 663 -34.70 53.54 -17.75
N LYS A 664 -33.58 52.92 -18.16
CA LYS A 664 -33.58 51.99 -19.33
C LYS A 664 -33.06 50.57 -19.07
N MET A 665 -32.75 50.21 -17.81
CA MET A 665 -32.63 48.80 -17.39
C MET A 665 -34.01 48.12 -17.20
N LYS A 666 -34.94 48.26 -18.16
CA LYS A 666 -36.26 47.58 -18.14
C LYS A 666 -37.01 47.60 -19.48
N SER A 667 -36.42 47.06 -20.55
CA SER A 667 -37.14 46.62 -21.76
C SER A 667 -36.28 45.69 -22.62
N GLN A 668 -36.94 44.80 -23.37
CA GLN A 668 -36.37 44.01 -24.48
C GLN A 668 -35.14 43.13 -24.15
N ARG A 669 -35.38 42.12 -23.30
CA ARG A 669 -35.15 40.74 -23.75
C ARG A 669 -36.51 40.13 -24.11
N LEU A 670 -36.48 39.12 -24.99
CA LEU A 670 -37.63 38.58 -25.74
C LEU A 670 -38.13 39.58 -26.80
N ASP A 671 -38.60 39.14 -27.98
CA ASP A 671 -38.99 37.77 -28.34
C ASP A 671 -38.71 37.41 -29.82
N ASN A 672 -38.56 36.09 -30.10
CA ASN A 672 -38.70 35.32 -31.37
C ASN A 672 -38.27 35.91 -32.75
N GLY A 673 -37.96 35.14 -33.80
CA GLY A 673 -38.01 33.69 -34.04
C GLY A 673 -38.25 33.41 -35.56
N PHE A 674 -38.26 32.13 -35.99
CA PHE A 674 -38.48 31.65 -37.38
C PHE A 674 -37.31 31.89 -38.37
N GLN A 675 -36.64 30.85 -38.92
CA GLN A 675 -37.02 29.89 -40.00
C GLN A 675 -37.01 30.53 -41.41
N LYS A 676 -36.46 29.92 -42.48
CA LYS A 676 -36.24 28.49 -42.81
C LYS A 676 -34.87 28.15 -43.47
N GLU A 677 -34.60 26.83 -43.48
CA GLU A 677 -33.90 25.96 -44.44
C GLU A 677 -33.50 26.59 -45.82
N GLY A 678 -32.37 26.27 -46.47
CA GLY A 678 -31.21 25.37 -46.22
C GLY A 678 -30.00 25.85 -47.05
N ASP A 679 -28.86 25.15 -47.22
CA ASP A 679 -28.46 23.78 -46.87
C ASP A 679 -26.90 23.69 -46.71
N GLU A 680 -26.37 22.52 -46.36
CA GLU A 680 -24.94 22.09 -46.35
C GLU A 680 -23.91 22.87 -45.47
N MET A 681 -23.79 22.39 -44.22
CA MET A 681 -22.56 21.86 -43.56
C MET A 681 -21.19 22.55 -43.81
N LYS A 682 -20.59 23.28 -42.85
CA LYS A 682 -19.80 22.81 -41.65
C LYS A 682 -18.47 22.10 -41.98
N SER A 683 -17.31 22.38 -41.36
CA SER A 683 -16.87 23.32 -40.28
C SER A 683 -15.30 23.35 -40.24
N ARG A 684 -14.51 23.92 -39.30
CA ARG A 684 -14.75 24.46 -37.93
C ARG A 684 -13.68 25.52 -37.48
N GLU A 685 -14.00 26.15 -36.35
CA GLU A 685 -13.23 26.98 -35.37
C GLU A 685 -11.97 26.26 -34.77
N THR A 686 -11.05 26.85 -33.96
CA THR A 686 -11.06 28.09 -33.13
C THR A 686 -9.63 28.63 -32.77
N LEU A 687 -9.58 29.84 -32.20
CA LEU A 687 -8.56 30.54 -31.35
C LEU A 687 -7.99 29.73 -30.14
N PRO A 688 -7.11 30.28 -29.25
CA PRO A 688 -5.97 31.23 -29.37
C PRO A 688 -4.70 30.84 -28.51
N GLY A 689 -3.65 31.70 -28.50
CA GLY A 689 -2.54 31.70 -27.50
C GLY A 689 -1.29 32.44 -28.03
N GLN A 690 -0.34 32.96 -27.23
CA GLN A 690 -0.18 33.08 -25.76
C GLN A 690 0.97 34.08 -25.45
N GLU A 691 0.90 34.84 -24.33
CA GLU A 691 2.00 35.62 -23.68
C GLU A 691 2.75 36.71 -24.51
N MET A 692 3.33 37.78 -23.95
CA MET A 692 4.04 37.98 -22.67
C MET A 692 3.80 39.36 -22.03
N SER A 693 3.87 39.43 -20.70
CA SER A 693 3.91 40.67 -19.91
C SER A 693 5.34 41.10 -19.53
N LYS A 694 5.55 42.41 -19.35
CA LYS A 694 6.50 43.08 -18.43
C LYS A 694 6.15 44.59 -18.42
N ASP A 695 5.80 45.19 -17.29
CA ASP A 695 6.68 45.68 -16.20
C ASP A 695 7.53 46.89 -16.65
N ASN A 696 7.58 48.05 -15.98
CA ASN A 696 7.02 48.55 -14.71
C ASN A 696 6.69 50.07 -14.91
N THR A 697 6.02 50.87 -14.06
CA THR A 697 5.85 50.96 -12.57
C THR A 697 4.54 51.81 -12.32
N LYS A 698 4.15 52.47 -11.21
CA LYS A 698 4.77 52.87 -9.91
C LYS A 698 3.72 53.10 -8.78
N ILE A 699 3.96 52.49 -7.62
CA ILE A 699 3.70 52.93 -6.20
C ILE A 699 2.60 53.99 -5.92
N THR A 700 1.57 53.64 -5.14
CA THR A 700 1.27 54.20 -3.78
C THR A 700 0.03 53.56 -3.14
N GLY A 701 0.00 53.50 -1.79
CA GLY A 701 -1.13 53.01 -0.97
C GLY A 701 -0.63 52.57 0.42
N THR A 702 -1.24 53.03 1.51
CA THR A 702 -0.73 52.80 2.88
C THR A 702 -1.87 52.70 3.91
N GLY A 703 -1.69 51.86 4.92
CA GLY A 703 -2.71 51.44 5.90
C GLY A 703 -3.19 49.99 5.61
N VAL A 704 -3.44 49.13 6.60
CA VAL A 704 -3.67 49.32 8.04
C VAL A 704 -2.65 48.52 8.90
N SER A 705 -2.70 48.65 10.23
CA SER A 705 -1.67 48.28 11.22
C SER A 705 -1.84 46.90 11.89
N SER A 706 -0.70 46.32 12.35
CA SER A 706 -0.52 45.40 13.51
C SER A 706 -1.21 44.00 13.45
N GLN A 707 -0.63 42.90 13.95
CA GLN A 707 0.37 42.71 15.02
C GLN A 707 1.45 41.64 14.69
N ASP A 708 2.53 41.63 15.47
CA ASP A 708 3.52 40.55 15.68
C ASP A 708 3.52 40.15 17.17
N PRO A 709 4.15 39.05 17.60
CA PRO A 709 4.63 37.87 16.85
C PRO A 709 3.94 36.58 17.32
N ASP A 710 4.29 35.43 16.72
CA ASP A 710 4.04 34.11 17.29
C ASP A 710 5.36 33.33 17.45
N ASP A 711 5.40 32.45 18.44
CA ASP A 711 6.59 31.72 18.90
C ASP A 711 6.38 30.19 18.75
N VAL A 712 7.47 29.41 18.86
CA VAL A 712 7.43 28.02 19.38
C VAL A 712 6.52 26.95 18.68
N VAL A 713 7.20 26.04 17.95
CA VAL A 713 7.15 24.55 18.10
C VAL A 713 6.15 23.64 17.33
N ASP A 714 6.74 22.54 16.83
CA ASP A 714 6.21 21.21 16.40
C ASP A 714 5.20 21.12 15.23
N GLY A 715 4.86 19.88 14.84
CA GLY A 715 3.67 19.57 14.04
C GLY A 715 3.89 18.88 12.69
N GLY A 716 4.91 18.03 12.53
CA GLY A 716 5.09 17.27 11.28
C GLY A 716 3.93 16.32 10.97
N LYS A 717 3.65 16.07 9.67
CA LYS A 717 2.87 14.90 9.26
C LYS A 717 3.18 14.39 7.85
N SER A 718 3.24 13.07 7.74
CA SER A 718 3.31 12.34 6.48
C SER A 718 2.04 12.55 5.65
N ALA A 719 2.20 12.62 4.33
CA ALA A 719 1.12 12.46 3.37
C ALA A 719 1.51 11.35 2.39
N LEU A 720 0.67 10.30 2.29
CA LEU A 720 0.79 9.29 1.26
C LEU A 720 0.56 9.93 -0.12
N GLN A 721 1.28 9.47 -1.14
CA GLN A 721 0.81 9.55 -2.52
C GLN A 721 0.47 8.14 -3.03
N SER A 722 -0.70 8.03 -3.65
CA SER A 722 -1.21 6.81 -4.28
C SER A 722 -0.64 6.66 -5.69
N THR A 723 -0.27 5.44 -6.07
CA THR A 723 0.30 5.13 -7.39
C THR A 723 -0.63 4.24 -8.23
N THR A 724 -1.10 4.77 -9.36
CA THR A 724 -1.65 4.02 -10.51
C THR A 724 -1.26 4.83 -11.77
N ALA A 725 -0.23 4.49 -12.55
CA ALA A 725 0.10 3.26 -13.29
C ALA A 725 -0.44 3.24 -14.74
N GLN A 726 0.46 3.54 -15.69
CA GLN A 726 0.53 3.10 -17.10
C GLN A 726 2.04 3.21 -17.46
N LEU A 727 2.78 2.24 -18.02
CA LEU A 727 2.54 1.13 -18.98
C LEU A 727 2.72 1.57 -20.44
N GLU A 728 3.97 1.47 -20.92
CA GLU A 728 4.35 1.55 -22.34
C GLU A 728 5.15 0.30 -22.78
N ASN A 729 5.10 -0.01 -24.09
CA ASN A 729 5.78 -1.16 -24.71
C ASN A 729 7.07 -0.73 -25.42
N PRO A 730 8.01 -1.67 -25.63
CA PRO A 730 8.93 -1.62 -26.77
C PRO A 730 8.68 -2.74 -27.80
N LYS A 731 8.51 -2.33 -29.06
CA LYS A 731 8.71 -3.07 -30.32
C LYS A 731 9.48 -2.11 -31.24
N ALA A 732 10.31 -2.52 -32.20
CA ALA A 732 10.99 -3.79 -32.47
C ALA A 732 12.21 -3.44 -33.38
N GLU A 733 12.72 -4.40 -34.16
CA GLU A 733 13.73 -4.20 -35.23
C GLU A 733 15.18 -3.89 -34.73
N ASP A 734 16.26 -4.41 -35.31
CA ASP A 734 16.34 -5.42 -36.39
C ASP A 734 17.55 -6.39 -36.27
N SER A 735 17.59 -7.30 -37.24
CA SER A 735 18.17 -8.64 -37.29
C SER A 735 19.59 -8.75 -37.85
N ASN A 736 20.24 -9.90 -37.59
CA ASN A 736 21.04 -10.73 -38.53
C ASN A 736 21.64 -11.94 -37.76
N THR A 737 21.00 -13.12 -37.80
CA THR A 737 21.26 -14.27 -38.72
C THR A 737 22.57 -15.05 -38.52
N ALA A 738 22.47 -16.22 -37.87
CA ALA A 738 23.26 -17.40 -38.18
C ALA A 738 22.50 -18.69 -37.75
N SER A 739 22.36 -19.64 -38.66
CA SER A 739 21.80 -20.99 -38.45
C SER A 739 22.94 -22.01 -38.24
N LEU A 740 22.81 -23.32 -38.02
CA LEU A 740 21.71 -24.29 -37.86
C LEU A 740 22.37 -25.56 -37.24
N GLY A 741 21.72 -26.35 -36.37
CA GLY A 741 22.28 -27.67 -36.00
C GLY A 741 21.70 -28.36 -34.76
N ASN A 742 21.19 -29.58 -34.95
CA ASN A 742 20.67 -30.51 -33.93
C ASN A 742 20.63 -31.92 -34.60
N PRO A 743 20.63 -33.09 -33.92
CA PRO A 743 20.99 -33.43 -32.53
C PRO A 743 22.00 -34.62 -32.45
N ASN A 744 22.07 -35.29 -31.28
CA ASN A 744 22.48 -36.68 -30.99
C ASN A 744 23.95 -37.06 -30.67
N SER A 745 24.09 -37.70 -29.49
CA SER A 745 25.02 -38.78 -29.09
C SER A 745 26.53 -38.68 -29.38
N PHE A 746 27.35 -38.75 -28.32
CA PHE A 746 28.12 -39.96 -27.97
C PHE A 746 28.62 -39.91 -26.50
N SER A 747 29.50 -40.84 -26.08
CA SER A 747 29.69 -41.25 -24.69
C SER A 747 31.10 -41.01 -24.08
N ALA A 748 31.11 -40.94 -22.75
CA ALA A 748 32.15 -41.41 -21.81
C ALA A 748 33.52 -40.70 -21.68
N GLN A 749 34.00 -40.69 -20.42
CA GLN A 749 35.40 -40.72 -19.94
C GLN A 749 36.44 -39.75 -20.53
N SER A 750 37.03 -38.91 -19.66
CA SER A 750 38.31 -39.24 -19.00
C SER A 750 38.70 -38.22 -17.92
N MET A 751 39.65 -38.58 -17.06
CA MET A 751 40.31 -37.70 -16.10
C MET A 751 41.34 -36.78 -16.76
N LYS A 752 41.51 -35.57 -16.23
CA LYS A 752 42.81 -35.10 -15.74
C LYS A 752 42.66 -33.99 -14.70
#